data_AF-A0A661H935-F1
#
_entry.id   AF-A0A661H935-F1
#
_cell.length_a   1.000
_cell.length_b   1.000
_cell.length_c   1.000
_cell.angle_alpha   90.00
_cell.angle_beta   90.00
_cell.angle_gamma   90.00
#
_symmetry.space_group_name_H-M   'P 1'
#
loop_
_entity.id
_entity.type
_entity.pdbx_description
1 polymer ?
#
loop_
_entity_poly.entity_id
_entity_poly.type
_entity_poly.pdbx_seq_one_letter_code
_entity_poly.pdbx_strand_id
1 'polypeptide(L)'
;MFDALGWYRFGFRVIPLLQGTKSTAVKWAPWLMALSEQAVSAKWAPPATHAVGAITTDRVVMLDADSPASLAALAQLEAEHGIRSNMVFQTPSGRHHWYGRPADVYAAMAGFNTDKHPHKIDIRTTRSGEAGNSMAVLPSPGSGREVLCMPDSIAALVPVTQPFMDAVQAINGRPLVRPYDPSAARKTGPASDTDEVSELLSWVSPDTDYETWLYGGFALHDWAQGAPEGLEKWDEWSASGTNYQPEELAAKYSGFKPREDGIKIATIAKYAQDAGADLSGISAKYRPDISAAFKGETDPDAVATLHADIRQHGCDASKAGELAQSVLAAQSTPAQKEALKSDLLSQWKAARLATPELKAVLYPKAAAAGEYGKNHTENALTYLAAEHAEGTLVMSDEVWYRYTGASWEALTDRHMEHILSVAMLGALPQYSTLIGTRNIIASMVHTAGQRIGDVPGNLILFQNGALDIVTGQLHPHSKDYFTVNILPYDFNLEAKCPQWLHFLSEVFEGDGQRIALVQEWFGYMLSPDNRHQKVMLMVGPTRSGKGTIGRLLKAVVGPWNFSGGGLHDFLSDPFIESLRTKPVLFIGDANKRLGRDAERITECIKKISGSDAMSFSRKYKSTLSETLPTRITVAANSVPRLFDDSGALASRMLMLPFYISYLGKEDLDLSDRLEAEAEGIALWALQGLARLNAAGRFTLPDASVAEKEYLTEAYSPLTRFVDDVCTTGVDGFTSGEELYTAYSAWVVSGREGVAVERKVLTSSVKDITSGRGVRHRRVRVGGARVWGFVGLTLATVPNE
;
A
#
# COMPACT_ATOMS: atom_id res chain seq x y z
N MET A 1 -18.99 -25.19 -40.05
CA MET A 1 -18.05 -24.05 -39.90
C MET A 1 -18.03 -23.56 -38.46
N PHE A 2 -19.19 -23.30 -37.83
CA PHE A 2 -19.26 -22.82 -36.43
C PHE A 2 -19.44 -23.94 -35.39
N ASP A 3 -19.03 -25.16 -35.75
CA ASP A 3 -18.89 -26.32 -34.89
C ASP A 3 -17.44 -26.46 -34.42
N ALA A 4 -17.18 -27.30 -33.40
CA ALA A 4 -15.84 -27.45 -32.83
C ALA A 4 -14.77 -27.83 -33.87
N LEU A 5 -15.13 -28.71 -34.82
CA LEU A 5 -14.22 -29.13 -35.90
C LEU A 5 -13.98 -27.99 -36.90
N GLY A 6 -15.00 -27.20 -37.23
CA GLY A 6 -14.86 -26.03 -38.08
C GLY A 6 -13.95 -24.97 -37.46
N TRP A 7 -14.10 -24.67 -36.17
CA TRP A 7 -13.22 -23.74 -35.45
C TRP A 7 -11.79 -24.26 -35.29
N TYR A 8 -11.62 -25.56 -35.12
CA TYR A 8 -10.30 -26.18 -35.13
C TYR A 8 -9.61 -26.03 -36.49
N ARG A 9 -10.33 -26.32 -37.59
CA ARG A 9 -9.83 -26.12 -38.96
C ARG A 9 -9.55 -24.65 -39.30
N PHE A 10 -10.31 -23.73 -38.70
CA PHE A 10 -10.05 -22.30 -38.80
C PHE A 10 -8.72 -21.87 -38.16
N GLY A 11 -8.22 -22.66 -37.20
CA GLY A 11 -6.91 -22.50 -36.56
C GLY A 11 -6.96 -22.40 -35.03
N PHE A 12 -8.13 -22.43 -34.40
CA PHE A 12 -8.21 -22.33 -32.93
C PHE A 12 -7.87 -23.63 -32.24
N ARG A 13 -7.24 -23.53 -31.07
CA ARG A 13 -7.16 -24.65 -30.12
C ARG A 13 -8.46 -24.74 -29.32
N VAL A 14 -9.36 -25.61 -29.77
CA VAL A 14 -10.71 -25.75 -29.20
C VAL A 14 -10.74 -26.62 -27.95
N ILE A 15 -11.61 -26.28 -27.01
CA ILE A 15 -11.83 -27.04 -25.76
C ILE A 15 -13.33 -27.10 -25.42
N PRO A 16 -13.86 -28.25 -24.95
CA PRO A 16 -15.28 -28.37 -24.63
C PRO A 16 -15.62 -27.65 -23.33
N LEU A 17 -16.72 -26.90 -23.35
CA LEU A 17 -17.28 -26.20 -22.19
C LEU A 17 -18.57 -26.86 -21.72
N LEU A 18 -18.78 -26.88 -20.40
CA LEU A 18 -20.08 -27.26 -19.84
C LEU A 18 -21.13 -26.24 -20.30
N GLN A 19 -22.25 -26.74 -20.82
CA GLN A 19 -23.31 -25.93 -21.42
C GLN A 19 -23.80 -24.83 -20.46
N GLY A 20 -23.93 -23.61 -20.95
CA GLY A 20 -24.36 -22.45 -20.14
C GLY A 20 -23.31 -21.91 -19.17
N THR A 21 -22.08 -22.45 -19.16
CA THR A 21 -21.00 -21.98 -18.28
C THR A 21 -19.75 -21.58 -19.06
N LYS A 22 -18.82 -20.89 -18.39
CA LYS A 22 -17.45 -20.64 -18.90
C LYS A 22 -16.44 -21.72 -18.41
N SER A 23 -16.92 -22.83 -17.85
CA SER A 23 -16.08 -23.89 -17.26
C SER A 23 -15.77 -24.98 -18.29
N THR A 24 -14.52 -25.44 -18.35
CA THR A 24 -14.11 -26.51 -19.25
C THR A 24 -14.56 -27.88 -18.76
N ALA A 25 -15.03 -28.73 -19.67
CA ALA A 25 -15.43 -30.11 -19.38
C ALA A 25 -14.24 -31.08 -19.29
N VAL A 26 -13.03 -30.60 -19.62
CA VAL A 26 -11.77 -31.36 -19.57
C VAL A 26 -10.65 -30.50 -19.00
N LYS A 27 -9.58 -31.15 -18.50
CA LYS A 27 -8.34 -30.48 -18.08
C LYS A 27 -7.55 -30.01 -19.31
N TRP A 28 -6.97 -28.81 -19.24
CA TRP A 28 -6.41 -28.11 -20.40
C TRP A 28 -5.15 -28.79 -20.94
N ALA A 29 -4.15 -29.03 -20.09
CA ALA A 29 -2.84 -29.52 -20.54
C ALA A 29 -2.90 -30.90 -21.25
N PRO A 30 -3.56 -31.95 -20.70
CA PRO A 30 -3.66 -33.23 -21.40
C PRO A 30 -4.50 -33.16 -22.68
N TRP A 31 -5.53 -32.31 -22.69
CA TRP A 31 -6.41 -32.14 -23.86
C TRP A 31 -5.69 -31.43 -25.02
N LEU A 32 -4.94 -30.37 -24.71
CA LEU A 32 -4.16 -29.60 -25.68
C LEU A 32 -3.11 -30.47 -26.39
N MET A 33 -2.39 -31.30 -25.63
CA MET A 33 -1.34 -32.17 -26.18
C MET A 33 -1.89 -33.30 -27.05
N ALA A 34 -3.14 -33.69 -26.86
CA ALA A 34 -3.82 -34.74 -27.61
C ALA A 34 -4.77 -34.21 -28.70
N LEU A 35 -4.78 -32.89 -28.94
CA LEU A 35 -5.74 -32.25 -29.84
C LEU A 35 -5.47 -32.61 -31.30
N SER A 36 -6.50 -33.16 -31.96
CA SER A 36 -6.49 -33.54 -33.38
C SER A 36 -7.92 -33.47 -33.94
N GLU A 37 -8.09 -33.48 -35.26
CA GLU A 37 -9.43 -33.54 -35.86
C GLU A 37 -10.24 -34.75 -35.36
N GLN A 38 -9.58 -35.89 -35.16
CA GLN A 38 -10.19 -37.11 -34.63
C GLN A 38 -10.63 -36.92 -33.17
N ALA A 39 -9.78 -36.32 -32.33
CA ALA A 39 -10.11 -36.05 -30.93
C ALA A 39 -11.26 -35.04 -30.79
N VAL A 40 -11.27 -33.99 -31.61
CA VAL A 40 -12.36 -33.00 -31.64
C VAL A 40 -13.67 -33.64 -32.09
N SER A 41 -13.63 -34.43 -33.17
CA SER A 41 -14.83 -35.12 -33.68
C SER A 41 -15.38 -36.13 -32.66
N ALA A 42 -14.52 -36.90 -31.99
CA ALA A 42 -14.93 -37.85 -30.97
C ALA A 42 -15.57 -37.17 -29.75
N LYS A 43 -15.07 -35.99 -29.34
CA LYS A 43 -15.54 -35.31 -28.12
C LYS A 43 -16.87 -34.58 -28.31
N TRP A 44 -17.18 -34.14 -29.52
CA TRP A 44 -18.47 -33.53 -29.89
C TRP A 44 -19.39 -34.49 -30.65
N ALA A 45 -19.11 -35.79 -30.63
CA ALA A 45 -20.02 -36.79 -31.16
C ALA A 45 -21.36 -36.78 -30.38
N PRO A 46 -22.53 -36.94 -31.05
CA PRO A 46 -23.82 -36.98 -30.37
C PRO A 46 -23.86 -38.04 -29.27
N PRO A 47 -24.47 -37.76 -28.10
CA PRO A 47 -25.35 -36.62 -27.80
C PRO A 47 -24.64 -35.41 -27.14
N ALA A 48 -23.33 -35.20 -27.33
CA ALA A 48 -22.58 -34.15 -26.63
C ALA A 48 -23.17 -32.73 -26.87
N THR A 49 -23.55 -32.04 -25.78
CA THR A 49 -24.10 -30.67 -25.80
C THR A 49 -23.07 -29.59 -25.40
N HIS A 50 -21.77 -29.90 -25.49
CA HIS A 50 -20.72 -28.99 -25.05
C HIS A 50 -20.63 -27.74 -25.94
N ALA A 51 -20.56 -26.56 -25.32
CA ALA A 51 -20.21 -25.34 -26.04
C ALA A 51 -18.72 -25.33 -26.41
N VAL A 52 -18.35 -24.51 -27.39
CA VAL A 52 -16.97 -24.46 -27.91
C VAL A 52 -16.21 -23.30 -27.29
N GLY A 53 -15.12 -23.60 -26.57
CA GLY A 53 -14.14 -22.60 -26.13
C GLY A 53 -12.92 -22.59 -27.05
N ALA A 54 -12.29 -21.42 -27.22
CA ALA A 54 -10.97 -21.25 -27.81
C ALA A 54 -9.98 -20.92 -26.70
N ILE A 55 -8.93 -21.73 -26.57
CA ILE A 55 -7.77 -21.38 -25.76
C ILE A 55 -6.97 -20.35 -26.56
N THR A 56 -6.82 -19.14 -26.03
CA THR A 56 -6.08 -18.07 -26.70
C THR A 56 -4.60 -18.44 -26.73
N THR A 57 -3.98 -18.39 -27.91
CA THR A 57 -2.54 -18.61 -28.11
C THR A 57 -1.78 -17.29 -28.14
N ASP A 58 -0.46 -17.38 -28.18
CA ASP A 58 0.48 -16.27 -28.32
C ASP A 58 0.40 -15.57 -29.70
N ARG A 59 -0.48 -16.04 -30.59
CA ARG A 59 -0.71 -15.51 -31.94
C ARG A 59 -1.97 -14.69 -32.08
N VAL A 60 -2.80 -14.60 -31.04
CA VAL A 60 -4.06 -13.87 -31.08
C VAL A 60 -4.25 -13.00 -29.84
N VAL A 61 -4.89 -11.86 -30.03
CA VAL A 61 -5.43 -11.02 -28.96
C VAL A 61 -6.92 -10.89 -29.19
N MET A 62 -7.71 -11.14 -28.15
CA MET A 62 -9.13 -10.83 -28.14
C MET A 62 -9.38 -9.69 -27.15
N LEU A 63 -9.99 -8.62 -27.64
CA LEU A 63 -10.46 -7.49 -26.85
C LEU A 63 -11.97 -7.65 -26.63
N ASP A 64 -12.38 -7.71 -25.38
CA ASP A 64 -13.78 -7.87 -24.97
C ASP A 64 -14.31 -6.54 -24.43
N ALA A 65 -15.28 -5.99 -25.17
CA ALA A 65 -15.92 -4.71 -24.89
C ALA A 65 -17.39 -4.95 -24.51
N ASP A 66 -17.63 -5.06 -23.20
CA ASP A 66 -18.90 -5.49 -22.58
C ASP A 66 -19.88 -4.34 -22.26
N SER A 67 -19.56 -3.09 -22.60
CA SER A 67 -20.44 -1.93 -22.39
C SER A 67 -20.41 -0.93 -23.56
N PRO A 68 -21.43 -0.05 -23.67
CA PRO A 68 -21.40 1.06 -24.64
C PRO A 68 -20.14 1.93 -24.53
N ALA A 69 -19.64 2.16 -23.32
CA ALA A 69 -18.45 2.99 -23.09
C ALA A 69 -17.15 2.27 -23.53
N SER A 70 -17.01 0.97 -23.24
CA SER A 70 -15.86 0.19 -23.72
C SER A 70 -15.89 -0.01 -25.23
N LEU A 71 -17.08 -0.12 -25.83
CA LEU A 71 -17.26 -0.18 -27.28
C LEU A 71 -16.87 1.14 -27.95
N ALA A 72 -17.27 2.28 -27.39
CA ALA A 72 -16.87 3.59 -27.86
C ALA A 72 -15.35 3.81 -27.71
N ALA A 73 -14.77 3.42 -26.57
CA ALA A 73 -13.33 3.51 -26.32
C ALA A 73 -12.54 2.64 -27.31
N LEU A 74 -12.98 1.41 -27.57
CA LEU A 74 -12.34 0.53 -28.55
C LEU A 74 -12.45 1.09 -29.97
N ALA A 75 -13.62 1.61 -30.36
CA ALA A 75 -13.82 2.22 -31.68
C ALA A 75 -12.95 3.46 -31.88
N GLN A 76 -12.75 4.26 -30.83
CA GLN A 76 -11.85 5.42 -30.85
C GLN A 76 -10.40 4.97 -31.03
N LEU A 77 -9.93 3.97 -30.26
CA LEU A 77 -8.58 3.43 -30.41
C LEU A 77 -8.33 2.81 -31.78
N GLU A 78 -9.31 2.07 -32.31
CA GLU A 78 -9.27 1.52 -33.67
C GLU A 78 -9.09 2.65 -34.70
N ALA A 79 -9.84 3.75 -34.57
CA ALA A 79 -9.73 4.91 -35.46
C ALA A 79 -8.39 5.65 -35.32
N GLU A 80 -7.94 5.93 -34.10
CA GLU A 80 -6.69 6.66 -33.81
C GLU A 80 -5.46 5.93 -34.34
N HIS A 81 -5.45 4.60 -34.25
CA HIS A 81 -4.33 3.77 -34.69
C HIS A 81 -4.49 3.25 -36.13
N GLY A 82 -5.59 3.55 -36.81
CA GLY A 82 -5.86 3.06 -38.16
C GLY A 82 -5.99 1.54 -38.25
N ILE A 83 -6.42 0.88 -37.16
CA ILE A 83 -6.56 -0.57 -37.05
C ILE A 83 -8.05 -0.88 -36.87
N ARG A 84 -8.58 -1.86 -37.59
CA ARG A 84 -9.96 -2.31 -37.40
C ARG A 84 -10.01 -3.83 -37.41
N SER A 85 -10.64 -4.43 -36.40
CA SER A 85 -10.78 -5.89 -36.38
C SER A 85 -11.59 -6.38 -37.59
N ASN A 86 -11.05 -7.36 -38.31
CA ASN A 86 -11.77 -8.09 -39.37
C ASN A 86 -12.48 -9.35 -38.84
N MET A 87 -12.47 -9.58 -37.52
CA MET A 87 -13.14 -10.68 -36.86
C MET A 87 -13.82 -10.23 -35.58
N VAL A 88 -15.14 -10.02 -35.65
CA VAL A 88 -15.93 -9.50 -34.54
C VAL A 88 -17.10 -10.43 -34.27
N PHE A 89 -17.28 -10.78 -33.00
CA PHE A 89 -18.42 -11.55 -32.53
C PHE A 89 -19.33 -10.71 -31.64
N GLN A 90 -20.63 -10.76 -31.90
CA GLN A 90 -21.63 -10.23 -31.01
C GLN A 90 -21.82 -11.20 -29.84
N THR A 91 -21.74 -10.69 -28.62
CA THR A 91 -22.01 -11.43 -27.38
C THR A 91 -23.31 -10.93 -26.74
N PRO A 92 -23.85 -11.63 -25.72
CA PRO A 92 -25.03 -11.15 -25.01
C PRO A 92 -24.86 -9.78 -24.33
N SER A 93 -23.64 -9.43 -23.92
CA SER A 93 -23.30 -8.22 -23.18
C SER A 93 -22.56 -7.16 -24.01
N GLY A 94 -21.92 -7.54 -25.12
CA GLY A 94 -21.01 -6.66 -25.85
C GLY A 94 -20.43 -7.29 -27.11
N ARG A 95 -19.14 -7.07 -27.39
CA ARG A 95 -18.46 -7.64 -28.56
C ARG A 95 -17.06 -8.13 -28.25
N HIS A 96 -16.70 -9.25 -28.86
CA HIS A 96 -15.31 -9.70 -28.95
C HIS A 96 -14.70 -9.23 -30.26
N HIS A 97 -13.66 -8.40 -30.21
CA HIS A 97 -12.84 -8.03 -31.36
C HIS A 97 -11.55 -8.86 -31.35
N TRP A 98 -11.29 -9.59 -32.42
CA TRP A 98 -10.12 -10.46 -32.54
C TRP A 98 -9.08 -9.86 -33.47
N TYR A 99 -7.82 -10.06 -33.11
CA TYR A 99 -6.67 -9.59 -33.85
C TYR A 99 -5.56 -10.63 -33.88
N GLY A 100 -4.73 -10.56 -34.91
CA GLY A 100 -3.46 -11.28 -34.95
C GLY A 100 -2.49 -10.61 -33.98
N ARG A 101 -1.72 -11.40 -33.24
CA ARG A 101 -0.63 -10.92 -32.41
C ARG A 101 0.70 -11.25 -33.09
N PRO A 102 1.38 -10.27 -33.70
CA PRO A 102 2.77 -10.44 -34.11
C PRO A 102 3.65 -10.87 -32.94
N ALA A 103 4.72 -11.63 -33.20
CA ALA A 103 5.59 -12.18 -32.15
C ALA A 103 6.32 -11.08 -31.36
N ASP A 104 6.55 -9.93 -31.98
CA ASP A 104 7.18 -8.72 -31.44
C ASP A 104 6.19 -7.81 -30.67
N VAL A 105 4.89 -8.10 -30.68
CA VAL A 105 3.88 -7.31 -29.98
C VAL A 105 3.52 -7.93 -28.65
N TYR A 106 3.76 -7.17 -27.59
CA TYR A 106 3.40 -7.53 -26.23
C TYR A 106 1.94 -7.22 -25.91
N ALA A 107 1.28 -8.20 -25.32
CA ALA A 107 -0.04 -8.06 -24.74
C ALA A 107 -0.13 -8.85 -23.43
N ALA A 108 -0.50 -8.18 -22.34
CA ALA A 108 -0.75 -8.81 -21.06
C ALA A 108 -2.25 -9.04 -20.84
N MET A 109 -2.61 -10.21 -20.33
CA MET A 109 -4.00 -10.52 -19.97
C MET A 109 -4.54 -9.51 -18.94
N ALA A 110 -5.75 -9.03 -19.17
CA ALA A 110 -6.44 -8.10 -18.29
C ALA A 110 -7.93 -8.44 -18.22
N GLY A 111 -8.50 -8.36 -17.02
CA GLY A 111 -9.91 -8.64 -16.76
C GLY A 111 -10.48 -7.63 -15.78
N PHE A 112 -11.65 -7.10 -16.08
CA PHE A 112 -12.31 -6.02 -15.35
C PHE A 112 -13.78 -6.36 -15.11
N ASN A 113 -14.35 -5.77 -14.07
CA ASN A 113 -15.78 -5.86 -13.82
C ASN A 113 -16.47 -4.69 -14.54
N THR A 114 -17.32 -5.01 -15.52
CA THR A 114 -18.02 -4.04 -16.38
C THR A 114 -18.84 -3.02 -15.59
N ASP A 115 -19.46 -3.41 -14.47
CA ASP A 115 -20.26 -2.50 -13.63
C ASP A 115 -19.40 -1.45 -12.92
N LYS A 116 -18.18 -1.83 -12.52
CA LYS A 116 -17.22 -0.93 -11.83
C LYS A 116 -16.40 -0.09 -12.79
N HIS A 117 -16.13 -0.62 -13.98
CA HIS A 117 -15.21 -0.03 -14.95
C HIS A 117 -15.79 -0.14 -16.38
N PRO A 118 -16.87 0.59 -16.67
CA PRO A 118 -17.59 0.43 -17.95
C PRO A 118 -16.76 0.82 -19.17
N HIS A 119 -15.72 1.65 -19.02
CA HIS A 119 -14.83 2.06 -20.12
C HIS A 119 -13.65 1.09 -20.37
N LYS A 120 -13.38 0.14 -19.46
CA LYS A 120 -12.22 -0.75 -19.56
C LYS A 120 -12.50 -1.91 -20.51
N ILE A 121 -11.43 -2.39 -21.15
CA ILE A 121 -11.48 -3.42 -22.19
C ILE A 121 -10.74 -4.65 -21.68
N ASP A 122 -11.43 -5.78 -21.64
CA ASP A 122 -10.87 -7.06 -21.23
C ASP A 122 -9.91 -7.59 -22.33
N ILE A 123 -8.73 -8.07 -21.95
CA ILE A 123 -7.70 -8.57 -22.87
C ILE A 123 -7.50 -10.06 -22.62
N ARG A 124 -7.81 -10.90 -23.61
CA ARG A 124 -7.56 -12.34 -23.59
C ARG A 124 -6.44 -12.69 -24.57
N THR A 125 -5.32 -13.15 -24.04
CA THR A 125 -4.14 -13.63 -24.77
C THR A 125 -3.30 -14.50 -23.84
N THR A 126 -2.27 -15.19 -24.34
CA THR A 126 -1.33 -15.97 -23.51
C THR A 126 0.13 -15.56 -23.73
N ARG A 127 1.00 -15.96 -22.81
CA ARG A 127 2.46 -15.70 -22.86
C ARG A 127 3.23 -16.73 -23.68
N SER A 128 2.77 -17.99 -23.75
CA SER A 128 3.42 -19.06 -24.53
C SER A 128 2.42 -19.93 -25.28
N GLY A 129 2.88 -20.54 -26.37
CA GLY A 129 2.10 -21.45 -27.21
C GLY A 129 1.80 -22.82 -26.58
N GLU A 130 2.42 -23.20 -25.46
CA GLU A 130 2.34 -24.59 -24.94
C GLU A 130 1.39 -24.77 -23.74
N ALA A 131 1.21 -23.73 -22.92
CA ALA A 131 0.29 -23.76 -21.78
C ALA A 131 -0.60 -22.51 -21.83
N GLY A 132 -1.78 -22.64 -22.45
CA GLY A 132 -2.75 -21.55 -22.44
C GLY A 132 -3.19 -21.22 -21.02
N ASN A 133 -3.21 -19.94 -20.65
CA ASN A 133 -3.67 -19.46 -19.34
C ASN A 133 -4.99 -18.66 -19.43
N SER A 134 -5.59 -18.60 -20.63
CA SER A 134 -6.80 -17.85 -20.92
C SER A 134 -7.62 -18.53 -22.03
N MET A 135 -8.92 -18.27 -22.03
CA MET A 135 -9.88 -18.87 -22.95
C MET A 135 -11.02 -17.89 -23.25
N ALA A 136 -11.56 -17.95 -24.47
CA ALA A 136 -12.77 -17.26 -24.89
C ALA A 136 -13.83 -18.26 -25.36
N VAL A 137 -15.10 -17.92 -25.21
CA VAL A 137 -16.21 -18.74 -25.75
C VAL A 137 -16.45 -18.36 -27.20
N LEU A 138 -16.48 -19.36 -28.09
CA LEU A 138 -16.72 -19.17 -29.52
C LEU A 138 -18.23 -19.23 -29.86
N PRO A 139 -18.64 -18.66 -31.01
CA PRO A 139 -19.97 -18.90 -31.57
C PRO A 139 -20.17 -20.38 -31.88
N SER A 140 -21.16 -21.00 -31.25
CA SER A 140 -21.55 -22.39 -31.46
C SER A 140 -23.04 -22.54 -31.14
N PRO A 141 -23.72 -23.61 -31.59
CA PRO A 141 -25.14 -23.81 -31.26
C PRO A 141 -25.40 -23.67 -29.75
N GLY A 142 -26.34 -22.80 -29.38
CA GLY A 142 -26.69 -22.53 -27.98
C GLY A 142 -25.73 -21.64 -27.18
N SER A 143 -24.68 -21.05 -27.78
CA SER A 143 -23.75 -20.17 -27.05
C SER A 143 -24.19 -18.71 -26.94
N GLY A 144 -25.28 -18.32 -27.63
CA GLY A 144 -25.82 -16.95 -27.62
C GLY A 144 -24.88 -15.92 -28.26
N ARG A 145 -23.99 -16.35 -29.17
CA ARG A 145 -23.02 -15.50 -29.87
C ARG A 145 -23.19 -15.61 -31.37
N GLU A 146 -23.05 -14.48 -32.06
CA GLU A 146 -23.19 -14.38 -33.51
C GLU A 146 -21.91 -13.82 -34.13
N VAL A 147 -21.58 -14.28 -35.33
CA VAL A 147 -20.42 -13.78 -36.09
C VAL A 147 -20.87 -12.55 -36.89
N LEU A 148 -20.25 -11.39 -36.65
CA LEU A 148 -20.52 -10.16 -37.40
C LEU A 148 -19.60 -10.02 -38.61
N CYS A 149 -18.32 -10.33 -38.44
CA CYS A 149 -17.34 -10.43 -39.51
C CYS A 149 -16.26 -11.46 -39.14
N MET A 150 -15.63 -12.07 -40.14
CA MET A 150 -14.60 -13.09 -39.95
C MET A 150 -13.77 -13.26 -41.23
N PRO A 151 -12.44 -13.39 -41.17
CA PRO A 151 -11.59 -13.70 -42.32
C PRO A 151 -11.62 -15.19 -42.64
N ASP A 152 -10.83 -15.64 -43.61
CA ASP A 152 -10.77 -17.06 -44.04
C ASP A 152 -10.01 -17.98 -43.06
N SER A 153 -9.11 -17.42 -42.24
CA SER A 153 -8.34 -18.18 -41.23
C SER A 153 -7.81 -17.25 -40.13
N ILE A 154 -7.33 -17.83 -39.01
CA ILE A 154 -6.62 -17.07 -37.96
C ILE A 154 -5.41 -16.30 -38.52
N ALA A 155 -4.71 -16.86 -39.52
CA ALA A 155 -3.55 -16.21 -40.12
C ALA A 155 -3.89 -14.92 -40.88
N ALA A 156 -5.15 -14.73 -41.25
CA ALA A 156 -5.65 -13.56 -41.95
C ALA A 156 -6.24 -12.48 -41.01
N LEU A 157 -6.08 -12.63 -39.69
CA LEU A 157 -6.50 -11.60 -38.74
C LEU A 157 -5.66 -10.33 -38.90
N VAL A 158 -6.31 -9.17 -38.77
CA VAL A 158 -5.60 -7.88 -38.75
C VAL A 158 -4.62 -7.88 -37.57
N PRO A 159 -3.31 -7.62 -37.79
CA PRO A 159 -2.33 -7.60 -36.72
C PRO A 159 -2.49 -6.35 -35.85
N VAL A 160 -2.40 -6.50 -34.53
CA VAL A 160 -2.22 -5.34 -33.63
C VAL A 160 -0.80 -4.80 -33.72
N THR A 161 -0.62 -3.54 -33.34
CA THR A 161 0.69 -2.91 -33.15
C THR A 161 0.96 -2.67 -31.66
N GLN A 162 2.24 -2.52 -31.29
CA GLN A 162 2.58 -2.20 -29.90
C GLN A 162 1.94 -0.88 -29.41
N PRO A 163 1.94 0.23 -30.17
CA PRO A 163 1.27 1.46 -29.75
C PRO A 163 -0.23 1.28 -29.49
N PHE A 164 -0.92 0.47 -30.30
CA PHE A 164 -2.33 0.17 -30.08
C PHE A 164 -2.53 -0.61 -28.76
N MET A 165 -1.70 -1.61 -28.50
CA MET A 165 -1.78 -2.37 -27.24
C MET A 165 -1.37 -1.54 -26.01
N ASP A 166 -0.45 -0.60 -26.16
CA ASP A 166 -0.07 0.35 -25.11
C ASP A 166 -1.24 1.30 -24.80
N ALA A 167 -1.95 1.78 -25.82
CA ALA A 167 -3.12 2.63 -25.66
C ALA A 167 -4.30 1.88 -24.99
N VAL A 168 -4.53 0.62 -25.36
CA VAL A 168 -5.52 -0.24 -24.66
C VAL A 168 -5.14 -0.42 -23.18
N GLN A 169 -3.86 -0.61 -22.86
CA GLN A 169 -3.39 -0.71 -21.47
C GLN A 169 -3.52 0.60 -20.69
N ALA A 170 -3.30 1.74 -21.34
CA ALA A 170 -3.46 3.06 -20.76
C ALA A 170 -4.91 3.35 -20.36
N ILE A 171 -5.89 3.06 -21.23
CA ILE A 171 -7.33 3.17 -20.88
C ILE A 171 -7.69 2.25 -19.69
N ASN A 172 -7.00 1.12 -19.59
CA ASN A 172 -7.17 0.18 -18.49
C ASN A 172 -6.49 0.60 -17.18
N GLY A 173 -5.69 1.68 -17.17
CA GLY A 173 -4.97 2.20 -16.01
C GLY A 173 -3.85 1.29 -15.52
N ARG A 174 -3.18 0.56 -16.42
CA ARG A 174 -2.05 -0.31 -16.09
C ARG A 174 -0.71 0.34 -16.49
N PRO A 175 0.37 0.16 -15.71
CA PRO A 175 1.70 0.60 -16.11
C PRO A 175 2.15 -0.16 -17.36
N LEU A 176 2.81 0.56 -18.27
CA LEU A 176 3.36 -0.02 -19.50
C LEU A 176 4.59 -0.88 -19.15
N VAL A 177 4.40 -2.20 -19.07
CA VAL A 177 5.49 -3.17 -18.88
C VAL A 177 5.80 -3.78 -20.25
N ARG A 178 6.99 -3.57 -20.80
CA ARG A 178 7.44 -4.22 -22.05
C ARG A 178 8.14 -5.55 -21.73
N PRO A 179 8.04 -6.56 -22.61
CA PRO A 179 8.90 -7.74 -22.53
C PRO A 179 10.31 -7.31 -22.91
N TYR A 180 11.28 -7.86 -22.20
CA TYR A 180 12.69 -7.68 -22.47
C TYR A 180 13.02 -8.18 -23.89
N ASP A 181 13.61 -7.32 -24.74
CA ASP A 181 14.15 -7.66 -26.05
C ASP A 181 15.69 -7.79 -25.95
N PRO A 182 16.24 -9.02 -25.94
CA PRO A 182 17.68 -9.25 -25.85
C PRO A 182 18.47 -8.64 -27.04
N SER A 183 17.80 -8.36 -28.16
CA SER A 183 18.42 -7.81 -29.37
C SER A 183 18.54 -6.28 -29.35
N ALA A 184 17.69 -5.59 -28.59
CA ALA A 184 17.72 -4.15 -28.39
C ALA A 184 18.88 -3.74 -27.46
N ALA A 185 19.16 -4.54 -26.42
CA ALA A 185 20.30 -4.35 -25.52
C ALA A 185 21.66 -4.42 -26.26
N ARG A 186 21.75 -5.22 -27.34
CA ARG A 186 22.99 -5.38 -28.14
C ARG A 186 23.30 -4.21 -29.09
N LYS A 187 22.44 -3.19 -29.23
CA LYS A 187 22.53 -2.20 -30.33
C LYS A 187 22.75 -0.73 -29.94
N THR A 188 23.18 -0.45 -28.71
CA THR A 188 23.57 0.92 -28.32
C THR A 188 25.05 1.02 -27.95
N GLY A 189 25.83 1.60 -28.86
CA GLY A 189 27.12 2.21 -28.50
C GLY A 189 28.36 1.38 -28.84
N PRO A 190 29.49 2.04 -29.17
CA PRO A 190 30.70 1.38 -29.63
C PRO A 190 31.32 0.53 -28.51
N ALA A 191 31.99 -0.54 -28.91
CA ALA A 191 32.82 -1.36 -28.04
C ALA A 191 33.93 -0.54 -27.37
N SER A 192 33.71 0.07 -26.20
CA SER A 192 34.80 0.54 -25.31
C SER A 192 34.45 1.00 -23.88
N ASP A 193 33.20 1.21 -23.47
CA ASP A 193 32.94 1.64 -22.07
C ASP A 193 32.58 0.45 -21.18
N THR A 194 33.60 -0.24 -20.67
CA THR A 194 33.44 -1.21 -19.58
C THR A 194 33.21 -0.43 -18.28
N ASP A 195 32.18 -0.72 -17.49
CA ASP A 195 32.04 -0.22 -16.11
C ASP A 195 32.53 -1.23 -15.06
N GLU A 196 32.61 -0.81 -13.79
CA GLU A 196 33.16 -1.65 -12.70
C GLU A 196 32.48 -3.02 -12.61
N VAL A 197 31.16 -3.08 -12.84
CA VAL A 197 30.38 -4.32 -12.73
C VAL A 197 30.66 -5.25 -13.92
N SER A 198 30.73 -4.70 -15.13
CA SER A 198 31.10 -5.47 -16.33
C SER A 198 32.54 -5.99 -16.25
N GLU A 199 33.48 -5.22 -15.70
CA GLU A 199 34.85 -5.68 -15.48
C GLU A 199 34.91 -6.82 -14.45
N LEU A 200 34.15 -6.74 -13.36
CA LEU A 200 34.06 -7.84 -12.38
C LEU A 200 33.46 -9.13 -12.97
N LEU A 201 32.38 -9.02 -13.74
CA LEU A 201 31.73 -10.17 -14.38
C LEU A 201 32.63 -10.86 -15.40
N SER A 202 33.56 -10.15 -16.04
CA SER A 202 34.51 -10.74 -17.00
C SER A 202 35.44 -11.80 -16.39
N TRP A 203 35.63 -11.77 -15.06
CA TRP A 203 36.41 -12.76 -14.33
C TRP A 203 35.58 -13.96 -13.86
N VAL A 204 34.24 -13.90 -13.95
CA VAL A 204 33.34 -14.95 -13.48
C VAL A 204 32.80 -15.74 -14.67
N SER A 205 33.04 -17.06 -14.70
CA SER A 205 32.50 -17.91 -15.75
C SER A 205 30.97 -18.01 -15.68
N PRO A 206 30.24 -17.86 -16.80
CA PRO A 206 28.80 -18.09 -16.86
C PRO A 206 28.43 -19.59 -16.84
N ASP A 207 29.35 -20.50 -17.19
CA ASP A 207 29.18 -21.95 -17.10
C ASP A 207 29.42 -22.48 -15.68
N THR A 208 28.88 -21.76 -14.70
CA THR A 208 28.92 -22.11 -13.29
C THR A 208 27.70 -22.96 -12.91
N ASP A 209 27.67 -23.47 -11.68
CA ASP A 209 26.49 -24.16 -11.18
C ASP A 209 25.28 -23.22 -11.12
N TYR A 210 24.08 -23.80 -11.22
CA TYR A 210 22.83 -23.04 -11.32
C TYR A 210 22.60 -22.09 -10.13
N GLU A 211 23.08 -22.43 -8.93
CA GLU A 211 22.93 -21.58 -7.75
C GLU A 211 23.84 -20.35 -7.84
N THR A 212 25.10 -20.54 -8.21
CA THR A 212 26.06 -19.45 -8.44
C THR A 212 25.61 -18.51 -9.57
N TRP A 213 25.08 -19.07 -10.65
CA TRP A 213 24.52 -18.31 -11.77
C TRP A 213 23.30 -17.46 -11.35
N LEU A 214 22.39 -18.06 -10.57
CA LEU A 214 21.20 -17.38 -10.05
C LEU A 214 21.57 -16.28 -9.04
N TYR A 215 22.64 -16.48 -8.26
CA TYR A 215 23.15 -15.50 -7.30
C TYR A 215 23.79 -14.29 -8.00
N GLY A 216 24.46 -14.49 -9.14
CA GLY A 216 24.86 -13.37 -9.99
C GLY A 216 23.65 -12.56 -10.47
N GLY A 217 22.55 -13.22 -10.83
CA GLY A 217 21.29 -12.57 -11.17
C GLY A 217 20.66 -11.76 -10.02
N PHE A 218 20.63 -12.31 -8.81
CA PHE A 218 20.14 -11.57 -7.64
C PHE A 218 21.01 -10.35 -7.32
N ALA A 219 22.34 -10.47 -7.44
CA ALA A 219 23.27 -9.38 -7.20
C ALA A 219 23.09 -8.23 -8.21
N LEU A 220 22.87 -8.54 -9.49
CA LEU A 220 22.63 -7.54 -10.54
C LEU A 220 21.25 -6.90 -10.43
N HIS A 221 20.23 -7.69 -10.04
CA HIS A 221 18.90 -7.17 -9.74
C HIS A 221 18.90 -6.20 -8.55
N ASP A 222 19.63 -6.52 -7.48
CA ASP A 222 19.80 -5.61 -6.34
C ASP A 222 20.59 -4.36 -6.72
N TRP A 223 21.70 -4.53 -7.45
CA TRP A 223 22.54 -3.42 -7.91
C TRP A 223 21.75 -2.41 -8.76
N ALA A 224 20.94 -2.90 -9.71
CA ALA A 224 20.08 -2.06 -10.55
C ALA A 224 18.73 -1.69 -9.91
N GLN A 225 18.47 -2.10 -8.66
CA GLN A 225 17.16 -1.91 -7.98
C GLN A 225 15.96 -2.41 -8.82
N GLY A 226 16.14 -3.53 -9.52
CA GLY A 226 15.14 -4.13 -10.40
C GLY A 226 14.96 -3.40 -11.75
N ALA A 227 15.80 -2.40 -12.05
CA ALA A 227 15.79 -1.72 -13.34
C ALA A 227 16.25 -2.65 -14.47
N PRO A 228 15.88 -2.35 -15.74
CA PRO A 228 16.28 -3.14 -16.91
C PRO A 228 17.80 -3.28 -17.09
N GLU A 229 18.58 -2.30 -16.64
CA GLU A 229 20.04 -2.27 -16.76
C GLU A 229 20.73 -3.47 -16.06
N GLY A 230 20.18 -3.95 -14.94
CA GLY A 230 20.70 -5.16 -14.27
C GLY A 230 20.31 -6.45 -15.01
N LEU A 231 19.20 -6.44 -15.74
CA LEU A 231 18.79 -7.54 -16.62
C LEU A 231 19.70 -7.60 -17.85
N GLU A 232 20.02 -6.44 -18.43
CA GLU A 232 20.96 -6.31 -19.56
C GLU A 232 22.33 -6.88 -19.19
N LYS A 233 22.90 -6.49 -18.03
CA LYS A 233 24.18 -7.04 -17.57
C LYS A 233 24.14 -8.54 -17.29
N TRP A 234 23.04 -9.04 -16.73
CA TRP A 234 22.92 -10.48 -16.44
C TRP A 234 22.79 -11.30 -17.72
N ASP A 235 22.10 -10.75 -18.72
CA ASP A 235 21.94 -11.33 -20.04
C ASP A 235 23.24 -11.36 -20.83
N GLU A 236 23.99 -10.25 -20.85
CA GLU A 236 25.32 -10.14 -21.47
C GLU A 236 26.30 -11.16 -20.89
N TRP A 237 26.36 -11.26 -19.56
CA TRP A 237 27.22 -12.22 -18.88
C TRP A 237 26.78 -13.66 -19.19
N SER A 238 25.49 -13.97 -19.05
CA SER A 238 24.95 -15.33 -19.25
C SER A 238 25.07 -15.80 -20.70
N ALA A 239 24.99 -14.91 -21.68
CA ALA A 239 25.05 -15.23 -23.10
C ALA A 239 26.39 -15.83 -23.55
N SER A 240 27.45 -15.68 -22.74
CA SER A 240 28.75 -16.30 -23.00
C SER A 240 28.85 -17.76 -22.52
N GLY A 241 27.81 -18.29 -21.86
CA GLY A 241 27.74 -19.69 -21.39
C GLY A 241 27.06 -20.65 -22.37
N THR A 242 27.36 -21.93 -22.23
CA THR A 242 26.92 -23.03 -23.11
C THR A 242 25.43 -23.41 -22.98
N ASN A 243 24.79 -23.11 -21.84
CA ASN A 243 23.39 -23.49 -21.53
C ASN A 243 22.42 -22.28 -21.49
N TYR A 244 22.77 -21.17 -22.12
CA TYR A 244 22.01 -19.92 -22.06
C TYR A 244 20.64 -20.00 -22.74
N GLN A 245 19.59 -19.61 -22.01
CA GLN A 245 18.20 -19.52 -22.50
C GLN A 245 17.62 -18.11 -22.21
N PRO A 246 17.59 -17.19 -23.19
CA PRO A 246 17.19 -15.80 -22.99
C PRO A 246 15.75 -15.64 -22.46
N GLU A 247 14.85 -16.53 -22.89
CA GLU A 247 13.43 -16.49 -22.51
C GLU A 247 13.21 -16.81 -21.02
N GLU A 248 14.11 -17.56 -20.40
CA GLU A 248 14.03 -17.94 -18.98
C GLU A 248 14.53 -16.80 -18.07
N LEU A 249 15.51 -16.02 -18.55
CA LEU A 249 16.27 -15.05 -17.76
C LEU A 249 15.42 -13.83 -17.36
N ALA A 250 14.69 -13.24 -18.31
CA ALA A 250 13.78 -12.11 -18.04
C ALA A 250 12.58 -12.50 -17.16
N ALA A 251 12.08 -13.73 -17.30
CA ALA A 251 11.01 -14.25 -16.45
C ALA A 251 11.48 -14.46 -15.01
N LYS A 252 12.71 -14.95 -14.80
CA LYS A 252 13.32 -15.05 -13.47
C LYS A 252 13.57 -13.67 -12.86
N TYR A 253 14.21 -12.76 -13.61
CA TYR A 253 14.55 -11.42 -13.13
C TYR A 253 13.32 -10.61 -12.70
N SER A 254 12.25 -10.63 -13.49
CA SER A 254 10.97 -9.97 -13.13
C SER A 254 10.24 -10.63 -11.95
N GLY A 255 10.55 -11.89 -11.65
CA GLY A 255 10.05 -12.62 -10.49
C GLY A 255 10.89 -12.41 -9.23
N PHE A 256 12.06 -11.78 -9.34
CA PHE A 256 12.90 -11.48 -8.19
C PHE A 256 12.19 -10.44 -7.32
N LYS A 257 12.12 -10.76 -6.04
CA LYS A 257 11.65 -9.84 -5.00
C LYS A 257 12.89 -9.30 -4.31
N PRO A 258 12.90 -8.04 -3.84
CA PRO A 258 13.94 -7.55 -2.95
C PRO A 258 14.11 -8.54 -1.78
N ARG A 259 15.31 -9.13 -1.66
CA ARG A 259 15.66 -10.14 -0.65
C ARG A 259 16.44 -9.45 0.47
N GLU A 260 16.22 -9.87 1.72
CA GLU A 260 16.98 -9.36 2.87
C GLU A 260 18.22 -10.20 3.19
N ASP A 261 18.35 -11.35 2.53
CA ASP A 261 19.32 -12.43 2.75
C ASP A 261 20.62 -12.32 1.92
N GLY A 262 21.03 -11.11 1.53
CA GLY A 262 22.47 -10.80 1.43
C GLY A 262 23.23 -11.15 0.14
N ILE A 263 22.57 -11.19 -1.03
CA ILE A 263 23.27 -11.35 -2.31
C ILE A 263 23.31 -10.01 -3.03
N LYS A 264 24.45 -9.33 -2.92
CA LYS A 264 24.70 -7.97 -3.45
C LYS A 264 25.83 -8.01 -4.46
N ILE A 265 26.18 -6.87 -5.07
CA ILE A 265 27.33 -6.79 -6.00
C ILE A 265 28.65 -7.30 -5.39
N ALA A 266 28.78 -7.27 -4.06
CA ALA A 266 29.89 -7.88 -3.33
C ALA A 266 30.04 -9.40 -3.56
N THR A 267 28.95 -10.11 -3.87
CA THR A 267 28.96 -11.53 -4.23
C THR A 267 29.66 -11.76 -5.57
N ILE A 268 29.39 -10.91 -6.56
CA ILE A 268 30.07 -10.95 -7.87
C ILE A 268 31.54 -10.58 -7.71
N ALA A 269 31.85 -9.55 -6.90
CA ALA A 269 33.23 -9.19 -6.58
C ALA A 269 33.99 -10.33 -5.90
N LYS A 270 33.34 -11.09 -5.00
CA LYS A 270 33.92 -12.28 -4.39
C LYS A 270 34.22 -13.37 -5.43
N TYR A 271 33.27 -13.66 -6.32
CA TYR A 271 33.50 -14.66 -7.38
C TYR A 271 34.63 -14.25 -8.34
N ALA A 272 34.72 -12.96 -8.67
CA ALA A 272 35.80 -12.41 -9.47
C ALA A 272 37.17 -12.56 -8.75
N GLN A 273 37.21 -12.28 -7.45
CA GLN A 273 38.41 -12.47 -6.63
C GLN A 273 38.83 -13.95 -6.53
N ASP A 274 37.87 -14.85 -6.35
CA ASP A 274 38.12 -16.31 -6.32
C ASP A 274 38.66 -16.81 -7.67
N ALA A 275 38.33 -16.13 -8.78
CA ALA A 275 38.89 -16.35 -10.10
C ALA A 275 40.20 -15.59 -10.39
N GLY A 276 40.73 -14.84 -9.42
CA GLY A 276 42.03 -14.17 -9.49
C GLY A 276 42.02 -12.67 -9.84
N ALA A 277 40.85 -12.01 -9.81
CA ALA A 277 40.74 -10.58 -10.11
C ALA A 277 41.37 -9.68 -9.03
N ASP A 278 42.07 -8.62 -9.44
CA ASP A 278 42.50 -7.54 -8.55
C ASP A 278 41.37 -6.52 -8.35
N LEU A 279 40.52 -6.79 -7.35
CA LEU A 279 39.39 -5.90 -6.99
C LEU A 279 39.83 -4.46 -6.71
N SER A 280 41.05 -4.28 -6.19
CA SER A 280 41.56 -2.96 -5.82
C SER A 280 41.97 -2.12 -7.03
N GLY A 281 42.51 -2.77 -8.07
CA GLY A 281 42.82 -2.16 -9.36
C GLY A 281 41.56 -1.83 -10.16
N ILE A 282 40.59 -2.75 -10.18
CA ILE A 282 39.31 -2.57 -10.88
C ILE A 282 38.54 -1.39 -10.27
N SER A 283 38.38 -1.34 -8.95
CA SER A 283 37.64 -0.26 -8.30
C SER A 283 38.32 1.12 -8.44
N ALA A 284 39.65 1.15 -8.51
CA ALA A 284 40.40 2.40 -8.72
C ALA A 284 40.15 3.02 -10.10
N LYS A 285 39.86 2.21 -11.12
CA LYS A 285 39.64 2.63 -12.51
C LYS A 285 38.28 3.35 -12.72
N TYR A 286 37.30 3.09 -11.84
CA TYR A 286 35.90 3.52 -12.01
C TYR A 286 35.38 4.49 -10.94
N ARG A 287 36.28 5.09 -10.16
CA ARG A 287 35.91 6.00 -9.08
C ARG A 287 35.37 7.35 -9.63
N PRO A 288 34.30 7.95 -9.06
CA PRO A 288 33.73 9.20 -9.56
C PRO A 288 34.71 10.38 -9.51
N ASP A 289 34.66 11.27 -10.51
CA ASP A 289 35.43 12.52 -10.54
C ASP A 289 34.90 13.50 -9.47
N ILE A 290 35.77 13.86 -8.53
CA ILE A 290 35.50 14.63 -7.32
C ILE A 290 35.49 16.15 -7.58
N SER A 291 35.58 16.56 -8.85
CA SER A 291 35.65 17.96 -9.30
C SER A 291 34.49 18.85 -8.79
N ALA A 292 33.33 18.26 -8.46
CA ALA A 292 32.20 18.96 -7.86
C ALA A 292 32.41 19.41 -6.39
N ALA A 293 33.32 18.76 -5.65
CA ALA A 293 33.61 19.08 -4.24
C ALA A 293 34.41 20.37 -4.04
N PHE A 294 34.92 20.98 -5.13
CA PHE A 294 35.77 22.16 -5.09
C PHE A 294 34.98 23.50 -5.19
N LYS A 295 33.64 23.47 -5.18
CA LYS A 295 32.79 24.67 -5.19
C LYS A 295 32.40 25.08 -3.76
N GLY A 296 33.25 25.82 -3.03
CA GLY A 296 32.97 26.28 -1.66
C GLY A 296 33.89 27.40 -1.14
N GLU A 297 33.42 28.12 -0.10
CA GLU A 297 33.79 29.48 0.38
C GLU A 297 35.17 29.70 1.06
N THR A 298 36.23 28.97 0.69
CA THR A 298 37.62 29.28 1.11
C THR A 298 38.51 29.44 -0.12
N ASP A 299 39.59 30.24 -0.02
CA ASP A 299 40.49 30.66 -1.12
C ASP A 299 40.54 29.65 -2.29
N PRO A 300 39.67 29.82 -3.30
CA PRO A 300 39.46 28.82 -4.35
C PRO A 300 40.72 28.60 -5.17
N ASP A 301 41.55 29.64 -5.29
CA ASP A 301 42.76 29.62 -6.10
C ASP A 301 43.85 28.76 -5.44
N ALA A 302 43.99 28.76 -4.12
CA ALA A 302 45.00 27.95 -3.43
C ALA A 302 44.70 26.44 -3.49
N VAL A 303 43.44 26.05 -3.28
CA VAL A 303 43.01 24.63 -3.33
C VAL A 303 42.99 24.12 -4.78
N ALA A 304 42.54 24.93 -5.74
CA ALA A 304 42.57 24.58 -7.16
C ALA A 304 44.01 24.48 -7.68
N THR A 305 44.90 25.38 -7.26
CA THR A 305 46.33 25.33 -7.61
C THR A 305 46.98 24.06 -7.05
N LEU A 306 46.71 23.71 -5.79
CA LEU A 306 47.25 22.49 -5.19
C LEU A 306 46.69 21.22 -5.84
N HIS A 307 45.41 21.21 -6.21
CA HIS A 307 44.83 20.11 -6.98
C HIS A 307 45.47 19.97 -8.37
N ALA A 308 45.75 21.09 -9.05
CA ALA A 308 46.48 21.09 -10.31
C ALA A 308 47.93 20.59 -10.15
N ASP A 309 48.61 20.99 -9.07
CA ASP A 309 49.97 20.58 -8.74
C ASP A 309 50.03 19.07 -8.43
N ILE A 310 49.03 18.55 -7.71
CA ILE A 310 48.84 17.11 -7.52
C ILE A 310 48.63 16.43 -8.87
N ARG A 311 47.74 16.91 -9.77
CA ARG A 311 47.54 16.32 -11.10
C ARG A 311 48.78 16.34 -11.99
N GLN A 312 49.65 17.33 -11.83
CA GLN A 312 50.86 17.46 -12.63
C GLN A 312 52.04 16.64 -12.08
N HIS A 313 52.15 16.54 -10.75
CA HIS A 313 53.34 16.03 -10.07
C HIS A 313 53.09 14.89 -9.08
N GLY A 314 51.86 14.45 -8.90
CA GLY A 314 51.50 13.41 -7.92
C GLY A 314 52.11 12.03 -8.22
N CYS A 315 52.54 11.78 -9.45
CA CYS A 315 53.29 10.57 -9.82
C CYS A 315 54.82 10.71 -9.67
N ASP A 316 55.34 11.87 -9.25
CA ASP A 316 56.77 12.13 -9.10
C ASP A 316 57.25 11.72 -7.69
N ALA A 317 58.09 10.69 -7.64
CA ALA A 317 58.66 10.17 -6.39
C ALA A 317 59.44 11.23 -5.59
N SER A 318 60.09 12.17 -6.28
CA SER A 318 60.91 13.21 -5.63
C SER A 318 60.06 14.28 -4.94
N LYS A 319 58.80 14.44 -5.37
CA LYS A 319 57.84 15.43 -4.85
C LYS A 319 56.77 14.82 -3.92
N ALA A 320 56.69 13.50 -3.81
CA ALA A 320 55.64 12.81 -3.06
C ALA A 320 55.54 13.31 -1.60
N GLY A 321 56.67 13.44 -0.89
CA GLY A 321 56.68 13.93 0.49
C GLY A 321 56.25 15.40 0.62
N GLU A 322 56.68 16.25 -0.31
CA GLU A 322 56.36 17.69 -0.34
C GLU A 322 54.87 17.91 -0.63
N LEU A 323 54.32 17.25 -1.65
CA LEU A 323 52.90 17.31 -1.99
C LEU A 323 52.02 16.83 -0.83
N ALA A 324 52.43 15.77 -0.13
CA ALA A 324 51.72 15.28 1.06
C ALA A 324 51.65 16.35 2.16
N GLN A 325 52.75 17.05 2.42
CA GLN A 325 52.82 18.12 3.41
C GLN A 325 52.00 19.34 2.96
N SER A 326 52.05 19.71 1.68
CA SER A 326 51.24 20.79 1.11
C SER A 326 49.74 20.53 1.23
N VAL A 327 49.30 19.28 1.00
CA VAL A 327 47.90 18.86 1.23
C VAL A 327 47.50 18.98 2.70
N LEU A 328 48.37 18.60 3.63
CA LEU A 328 48.11 18.73 5.06
C LEU A 328 48.13 20.18 5.57
N ALA A 329 48.95 21.04 4.96
CA ALA A 329 49.07 22.45 5.34
C ALA A 329 48.02 23.36 4.69
N ALA A 330 47.32 22.89 3.64
CA ALA A 330 46.33 23.67 2.92
C ALA A 330 45.19 24.16 3.85
N GLN A 331 44.86 25.45 3.74
CA GLN A 331 43.63 26.03 4.31
C GLN A 331 42.45 25.64 3.42
N SER A 332 41.73 24.60 3.83
CA SER A 332 40.61 24.02 3.10
C SER A 332 39.58 23.44 4.05
N THR A 333 38.34 23.29 3.58
CA THR A 333 37.30 22.55 4.34
C THR A 333 37.70 21.08 4.52
N PRO A 334 37.19 20.38 5.54
CA PRO A 334 37.47 18.95 5.74
C PRO A 334 37.18 18.10 4.49
N ALA A 335 36.10 18.39 3.76
CA ALA A 335 35.73 17.69 2.53
C ALA A 335 36.73 17.93 1.38
N GLN A 336 37.17 19.18 1.18
CA GLN A 336 38.17 19.53 0.16
C GLN A 336 39.55 18.93 0.48
N LYS A 337 39.94 18.94 1.75
CA LYS A 337 41.21 18.36 2.20
C LYS A 337 41.25 16.86 1.97
N GLU A 338 40.14 16.18 2.22
CA GLU A 338 40.01 14.74 1.98
C GLU A 338 39.97 14.40 0.49
N ALA A 339 39.34 15.25 -0.33
CA ALA A 339 39.39 15.11 -1.80
C ALA A 339 40.83 15.21 -2.35
N LEU A 340 41.62 16.18 -1.88
CA LEU A 340 43.05 16.33 -2.24
C LEU A 340 43.89 15.12 -1.80
N LYS A 341 43.68 14.62 -0.57
CA LYS A 341 44.37 13.40 -0.10
C LYS A 341 44.02 12.18 -0.93
N SER A 342 42.74 12.03 -1.31
CA SER A 342 42.27 10.93 -2.14
C SER A 342 42.89 10.97 -3.54
N ASP A 343 42.96 12.15 -4.16
CA ASP A 343 43.55 12.33 -5.50
C ASP A 343 45.06 12.05 -5.49
N LEU A 344 45.79 12.59 -4.51
CA LEU A 344 47.23 12.35 -4.36
C LEU A 344 47.54 10.87 -4.07
N LEU A 345 46.74 10.21 -3.20
CA LEU A 345 46.88 8.79 -2.94
C LEU A 345 46.58 7.93 -4.18
N SER A 346 45.65 8.37 -5.03
CA SER A 346 45.34 7.71 -6.30
C SER A 346 46.55 7.73 -7.23
N GLN A 347 47.19 8.90 -7.36
CA GLN A 347 48.40 9.05 -8.19
C GLN A 347 49.59 8.27 -7.64
N TRP A 348 49.78 8.23 -6.33
CA TRP A 348 50.79 7.36 -5.73
C TRP A 348 50.55 5.88 -5.99
N LYS A 349 49.29 5.43 -6.01
CA LYS A 349 48.97 4.04 -6.36
C LYS A 349 49.30 3.75 -7.82
N ALA A 350 48.91 4.64 -8.74
CA ALA A 350 49.21 4.53 -10.15
C ALA A 350 50.73 4.49 -10.42
N ALA A 351 51.51 5.30 -9.71
CA ALA A 351 52.97 5.36 -9.81
C ALA A 351 53.72 4.34 -8.93
N ARG A 352 53.01 3.45 -8.20
CA ARG A 352 53.58 2.51 -7.21
C ARG A 352 54.42 3.17 -6.10
N LEU A 353 54.12 4.42 -5.76
CA LEU A 353 54.75 5.22 -4.69
C LEU A 353 54.02 5.10 -3.34
N ALA A 354 52.87 4.42 -3.28
CA ALA A 354 52.00 4.37 -2.12
C ALA A 354 52.52 3.44 -0.99
N THR A 355 53.76 3.67 -0.53
CA THR A 355 54.40 2.92 0.54
C THR A 355 53.72 3.18 1.89
N PRO A 356 53.84 2.27 2.87
CA PRO A 356 53.33 2.49 4.23
C PRO A 356 53.83 3.78 4.88
N GLU A 357 55.07 4.18 4.60
CA GLU A 357 55.71 5.38 5.15
C GLU A 357 55.10 6.65 4.55
N LEU A 358 54.93 6.72 3.22
CA LEU A 358 54.28 7.84 2.55
C LEU A 358 52.79 7.95 2.90
N LYS A 359 52.10 6.80 3.02
CA LYS A 359 50.72 6.75 3.52
C LYS A 359 50.61 7.27 4.96
N ALA A 360 51.60 6.96 5.81
CA ALA A 360 51.65 7.49 7.17
C ALA A 360 51.96 8.99 7.21
N VAL A 361 52.57 9.58 6.17
CA VAL A 361 52.69 11.04 6.07
C VAL A 361 51.33 11.66 5.72
N LEU A 362 50.58 11.08 4.79
CA LEU A 362 49.26 11.59 4.38
C LEU A 362 48.16 11.33 5.42
N TYR A 363 48.32 10.26 6.19
CA TYR A 363 47.45 9.80 7.29
C TYR A 363 48.31 9.44 8.50
N PRO A 364 48.84 10.44 9.24
CA PRO A 364 49.67 10.19 10.42
C PRO A 364 48.94 9.33 11.45
N LYS A 365 49.58 8.23 11.86
CA LYS A 365 49.08 7.34 12.91
C LYS A 365 49.10 8.07 14.26
N ALA A 366 47.94 8.60 14.64
CA ALA A 366 47.51 8.72 16.02
C ALA A 366 45.99 8.79 16.01
N ALA A 367 45.30 7.71 16.42
CA ALA A 367 43.90 7.84 16.81
C ALA A 367 43.90 8.67 18.10
N ALA A 368 43.70 9.97 17.96
CA ALA A 368 43.35 10.82 19.09
C ALA A 368 41.95 10.42 19.56
N ALA A 369 41.67 10.62 20.85
CA ALA A 369 40.32 10.50 21.37
C ALA A 369 39.36 11.36 20.50
N GLY A 370 38.35 10.74 19.90
CA GLY A 370 37.39 11.41 19.00
C GLY A 370 37.49 11.03 17.51
N GLU A 371 38.37 10.12 17.10
CA GLU A 371 38.44 9.63 15.71
C GLU A 371 37.91 8.19 15.56
N TYR A 372 37.32 7.88 14.40
CA TYR A 372 36.78 6.55 14.09
C TYR A 372 37.89 5.54 13.78
N GLY A 373 37.78 4.33 14.33
CA GLY A 373 38.75 3.24 14.19
C GLY A 373 38.09 1.87 14.00
N LYS A 374 38.77 0.81 14.47
CA LYS A 374 38.27 -0.58 14.37
C LYS A 374 37.36 -1.01 15.53
N ASN A 375 37.40 -0.29 16.66
CA ASN A 375 36.63 -0.62 17.84
C ASN A 375 35.20 -0.08 17.72
N HIS A 376 34.22 -0.98 17.63
CA HIS A 376 32.80 -0.63 17.46
C HIS A 376 32.25 0.22 18.62
N THR A 377 32.75 0.01 19.84
CA THR A 377 32.28 0.72 21.03
C THR A 377 32.79 2.15 21.05
N GLU A 378 34.07 2.35 20.75
CA GLU A 378 34.66 3.68 20.63
C GLU A 378 34.01 4.46 19.47
N ASN A 379 33.81 3.80 18.32
CA ASN A 379 33.12 4.42 17.19
C ASN A 379 31.69 4.85 17.54
N ALA A 380 30.95 4.02 18.29
CA ALA A 380 29.60 4.34 18.71
C ALA A 380 29.57 5.54 19.67
N LEU A 381 30.49 5.58 20.64
CA LEU A 381 30.63 6.72 21.56
C LEU A 381 31.03 8.01 20.83
N THR A 382 31.98 7.92 19.90
CA THR A 382 32.40 9.06 19.07
C THR A 382 31.25 9.57 18.21
N TYR A 383 30.52 8.67 17.53
CA TYR A 383 29.36 9.04 16.71
C TYR A 383 28.28 9.72 17.54
N LEU A 384 27.89 9.12 18.68
CA LEU A 384 26.86 9.68 19.54
C LEU A 384 27.29 11.05 20.07
N ALA A 385 28.52 11.21 20.56
CA ALA A 385 28.99 12.49 21.09
C ALA A 385 29.11 13.60 20.05
N ALA A 386 29.43 13.26 18.79
CA ALA A 386 29.60 14.23 17.71
C ALA A 386 28.28 14.64 17.04
N GLU A 387 27.39 13.67 16.81
CA GLU A 387 26.22 13.85 15.93
C GLU A 387 24.90 14.02 16.71
N HIS A 388 24.86 13.63 17.98
CA HIS A 388 23.62 13.62 18.77
C HIS A 388 23.84 14.20 20.16
N ALA A 389 23.03 15.19 20.53
CA ALA A 389 22.96 15.58 21.94
C ALA A 389 22.40 14.41 22.77
N GLU A 390 22.70 14.39 24.07
CA GLU A 390 22.26 13.31 24.94
C GLU A 390 20.74 13.11 24.84
N GLY A 391 20.31 11.89 24.53
CA GLY A 391 18.90 11.53 24.42
C GLY A 391 18.15 12.10 23.20
N THR A 392 18.83 12.55 22.14
CA THR A 392 18.17 12.96 20.88
C THR A 392 18.12 11.88 19.81
N LEU A 393 18.72 10.72 20.07
CA LEU A 393 18.57 9.50 19.28
C LEU A 393 18.19 8.38 20.23
N VAL A 394 17.12 7.64 19.92
CA VAL A 394 16.66 6.50 20.70
C VAL A 394 16.25 5.34 19.80
N MET A 395 16.30 4.13 20.37
CA MET A 395 15.77 2.91 19.78
C MET A 395 14.61 2.44 20.66
N SER A 396 13.40 2.44 20.12
CA SER A 396 12.18 1.98 20.80
C SER A 396 11.45 0.99 19.90
N ASP A 397 11.05 -0.15 20.46
CA ASP A 397 10.37 -1.23 19.73
C ASP A 397 11.03 -1.62 18.40
N GLU A 398 12.37 -1.71 18.35
CA GLU A 398 13.12 -2.02 17.13
C GLU A 398 12.93 -0.96 16.00
N VAL A 399 12.64 0.29 16.39
CA VAL A 399 12.59 1.46 15.49
C VAL A 399 13.47 2.57 16.04
N TRP A 400 14.28 3.16 15.17
CA TRP A 400 15.09 4.33 15.48
C TRP A 400 14.23 5.59 15.47
N TYR A 401 14.44 6.47 16.43
CA TYR A 401 13.84 7.78 16.46
C TYR A 401 14.88 8.86 16.74
N ARG A 402 14.85 9.93 15.98
CA ARG A 402 15.70 11.11 16.17
C ARG A 402 14.84 12.33 16.48
N TYR A 403 15.22 13.09 17.50
CA TYR A 403 14.58 14.36 17.83
C TYR A 403 15.03 15.45 16.86
N THR A 404 14.07 16.16 16.27
CA THR A 404 14.31 17.19 15.24
C THR A 404 14.49 18.60 15.84
N GLY A 405 14.30 18.75 17.15
CA GLY A 405 14.17 20.05 17.82
C GLY A 405 12.72 20.41 18.15
N ALA A 406 11.74 19.79 17.46
CA ALA A 406 10.31 20.02 17.69
C ALA A 406 9.54 18.73 18.00
N SER A 407 9.82 17.65 17.26
CA SER A 407 9.20 16.35 17.43
C SER A 407 10.20 15.24 17.10
N TRP A 408 9.76 13.98 17.21
CA TRP A 408 10.57 12.83 16.82
C TRP A 408 10.31 12.42 15.37
N GLU A 409 11.33 11.91 14.71
CA GLU A 409 11.29 11.37 13.36
C GLU A 409 11.74 9.91 13.40
N ALA A 410 10.95 9.01 12.80
CA ALA A 410 11.33 7.62 12.67
C ALA A 410 12.38 7.44 11.56
N LEU A 411 13.47 6.75 11.87
CA LEU A 411 14.53 6.42 10.90
C LEU A 411 14.48 4.94 10.55
N THR A 412 14.74 4.65 9.28
CA THR A 412 14.92 3.27 8.82
C THR A 412 16.34 2.80 9.13
N ASP A 413 16.55 1.49 9.19
CA ASP A 413 17.90 0.92 9.35
C ASP A 413 18.85 1.38 8.24
N ARG A 414 18.36 1.49 7.00
CA ARG A 414 19.15 1.99 5.86
C ARG A 414 19.53 3.47 6.02
N HIS A 415 18.62 4.30 6.57
CA HIS A 415 18.93 5.70 6.87
C HIS A 415 20.01 5.78 7.96
N MET A 416 19.91 4.97 9.01
CA MET A 416 20.93 4.90 10.06
C MET A 416 22.29 4.43 9.52
N GLU A 417 22.30 3.41 8.67
CA GLU A 417 23.53 2.94 8.01
C GLU A 417 24.14 4.02 7.12
N HIS A 418 23.32 4.76 6.38
CA HIS A 418 23.78 5.85 5.53
C HIS A 418 24.43 6.97 6.34
N ILE A 419 23.75 7.51 7.35
CA ILE A 419 24.29 8.62 8.15
C ILE A 419 25.54 8.20 8.94
N LEU A 420 25.59 6.96 9.43
CA LEU A 420 26.76 6.42 10.10
C LEU A 420 27.93 6.24 9.12
N SER A 421 27.65 5.79 7.89
CA SER A 421 28.68 5.64 6.85
C SER A 421 29.29 6.97 6.47
N VAL A 422 28.47 8.01 6.36
CA VAL A 422 28.92 9.39 6.08
C VAL A 422 29.78 9.91 7.23
N ALA A 423 29.33 9.76 8.48
CA ALA A 423 30.09 10.20 9.65
C ALA A 423 31.46 9.50 9.77
N MET A 424 31.49 8.20 9.49
CA MET A 424 32.72 7.40 9.57
C MET A 424 33.60 7.46 8.32
N LEU A 425 33.21 8.20 7.27
CA LEU A 425 33.83 8.13 5.95
C LEU A 425 35.34 8.39 5.97
N GLY A 426 35.81 9.33 6.80
CA GLY A 426 37.23 9.66 6.94
C GLY A 426 38.11 8.51 7.44
N ALA A 427 37.53 7.51 8.12
CA ALA A 427 38.23 6.31 8.57
C ALA A 427 38.15 5.14 7.58
N LEU A 428 37.39 5.29 6.48
CA LEU A 428 37.14 4.26 5.47
C LEU A 428 36.81 2.90 6.11
N PRO A 429 35.77 2.81 6.96
CA PRO A 429 35.47 1.60 7.70
C PRO A 429 35.10 0.46 6.75
N GLN A 430 35.51 -0.75 7.12
CA GLN A 430 34.93 -1.95 6.51
C GLN A 430 33.44 -2.02 6.87
N TYR A 431 32.64 -2.64 5.99
CA TYR A 431 31.20 -2.82 6.22
C TYR A 431 30.91 -3.54 7.55
N SER A 432 31.73 -4.52 7.93
CA SER A 432 31.63 -5.18 9.24
C SER A 432 31.81 -4.23 10.43
N THR A 433 32.71 -3.25 10.32
CA THR A 433 32.92 -2.20 11.32
C THR A 433 31.71 -1.27 11.40
N LEU A 434 31.12 -0.91 10.26
CA LEU A 434 29.90 -0.10 10.21
C LEU A 434 28.74 -0.80 10.93
N ILE A 435 28.46 -2.05 10.55
CA ILE A 435 27.36 -2.84 11.12
C ILE A 435 27.59 -3.11 12.60
N GLY A 436 28.83 -3.47 12.99
CA GLY A 436 29.20 -3.63 14.40
C GLY A 436 28.97 -2.36 15.20
N THR A 437 29.36 -1.20 14.66
CA THR A 437 29.15 0.11 15.30
C THR A 437 27.65 0.42 15.43
N ARG A 438 26.86 0.24 14.37
CA ARG A 438 25.39 0.43 14.40
C ARG A 438 24.73 -0.41 15.49
N ASN A 439 25.12 -1.69 15.63
CA ASN A 439 24.54 -2.58 16.64
C ASN A 439 24.87 -2.13 18.07
N ILE A 440 26.07 -1.59 18.30
CA ILE A 440 26.43 -1.01 19.60
C ILE A 440 25.63 0.27 19.86
N ILE A 441 25.51 1.16 18.87
CA ILE A 441 24.66 2.36 18.98
C ILE A 441 23.23 1.95 19.36
N ALA A 442 22.64 0.98 18.65
CA ALA A 442 21.29 0.49 18.91
C ALA A 442 21.11 0.02 20.36
N SER A 443 22.13 -0.65 20.90
CA SER A 443 22.14 -1.14 22.29
C SER A 443 22.28 0.00 23.30
N MET A 444 23.08 1.02 22.99
CA MET A 444 23.32 2.18 23.87
C MET A 444 22.12 3.12 23.96
N VAL A 445 21.40 3.30 22.85
CA VAL A 445 20.26 4.23 22.76
C VAL A 445 18.91 3.55 22.96
N HIS A 446 18.91 2.27 23.34
CA HIS A 446 17.68 1.52 23.59
C HIS A 446 16.95 2.07 24.81
N THR A 447 15.70 2.51 24.62
CA THR A 447 14.83 3.00 25.69
C THR A 447 13.81 1.93 26.07
N ALA A 448 14.02 1.29 27.22
CA ALA A 448 13.09 0.30 27.72
C ALA A 448 11.86 0.98 28.35
N GLY A 449 10.66 0.67 27.84
CA GLY A 449 9.39 1.08 28.46
C GLY A 449 8.84 2.44 28.04
N GLN A 450 9.60 3.25 27.31
CA GLN A 450 9.10 4.45 26.66
C GLN A 450 8.37 4.05 25.37
N ARG A 451 7.16 4.56 25.14
CA ARG A 451 6.35 4.22 23.95
C ARG A 451 6.15 5.44 23.09
N ILE A 452 6.19 5.26 21.77
CA ILE A 452 5.90 6.37 20.86
C ILE A 452 4.46 6.86 21.08
N GLY A 453 4.30 8.18 21.18
CA GLY A 453 3.04 8.82 21.57
C GLY A 453 2.90 9.11 23.07
N ASP A 454 3.94 8.86 23.89
CA ASP A 454 3.96 9.20 25.31
C ASP A 454 4.09 10.72 25.51
N VAL A 455 2.93 11.39 25.50
CA VAL A 455 2.78 12.83 25.64
C VAL A 455 1.67 13.09 26.65
N PRO A 456 1.83 14.09 27.55
CA PRO A 456 0.74 14.51 28.44
C PRO A 456 -0.55 14.79 27.67
N GLY A 457 -1.68 14.25 28.17
CA GLY A 457 -2.97 14.26 27.47
C GLY A 457 -3.54 15.65 27.13
N ASN A 458 -3.01 16.70 27.77
CA ASN A 458 -3.39 18.10 27.58
C ASN A 458 -2.49 18.86 26.59
N LEU A 459 -1.44 18.24 26.05
CA LEU A 459 -0.53 18.92 25.12
C LEU A 459 -0.87 18.61 23.66
N ILE A 460 -0.84 19.66 22.84
CA ILE A 460 -0.93 19.58 21.38
C ILE A 460 0.27 20.33 20.79
N LEU A 461 1.06 19.65 19.96
CA LEU A 461 2.27 20.22 19.38
C LEU A 461 1.96 20.95 18.06
N PHE A 462 2.38 22.21 17.97
CA PHE A 462 2.39 23.07 16.78
C PHE A 462 3.84 23.36 16.37
N GLN A 463 4.08 23.87 15.16
CA GLN A 463 5.47 24.13 14.71
C GLN A 463 6.24 25.07 15.67
N ASN A 464 5.59 26.09 16.21
CA ASN A 464 6.17 27.06 17.17
C ASN A 464 6.13 26.66 18.65
N GLY A 465 5.57 25.51 19.03
CA GLY A 465 5.60 25.05 20.44
C GLY A 465 4.56 24.01 20.81
N ALA A 466 4.57 23.60 22.08
CA ALA A 466 3.60 22.68 22.66
C ALA A 466 2.52 23.46 23.44
N LEU A 467 1.29 23.47 22.91
CA LEU A 467 0.15 24.14 23.54
C LEU A 467 -0.43 23.27 24.64
N ASP A 468 -0.47 23.79 25.86
CA ASP A 468 -1.30 23.24 26.94
C ASP A 468 -2.73 23.74 26.80
N ILE A 469 -3.64 22.83 26.41
CA ILE A 469 -5.05 23.17 26.16
C ILE A 469 -5.85 23.49 27.43
N VAL A 470 -5.30 23.19 28.62
CA VAL A 470 -5.95 23.51 29.90
C VAL A 470 -5.61 24.94 30.32
N THR A 471 -4.34 25.33 30.21
CA THR A 471 -3.87 26.67 30.62
C THR A 471 -3.91 27.69 29.48
N GLY A 472 -3.95 27.23 28.23
CA GLY A 472 -3.81 28.06 27.04
C GLY A 472 -2.39 28.55 26.78
N GLN A 473 -1.38 28.05 27.51
CA GLN A 473 0.01 28.49 27.37
C GLN A 473 0.76 27.67 26.32
N LEU A 474 1.57 28.35 25.52
CA LEU A 474 2.47 27.72 24.55
C LEU A 474 3.85 27.55 25.20
N HIS A 475 4.28 26.30 25.35
CA HIS A 475 5.59 25.95 25.90
C HIS A 475 6.60 25.66 24.77
N PRO A 476 7.91 25.83 25.03
CA PRO A 476 8.94 25.32 24.13
C PRO A 476 8.79 23.81 23.93
N HIS A 477 9.25 23.35 22.76
CA HIS A 477 9.34 21.92 22.48
C HIS A 477 10.29 21.21 23.46
N SER A 478 9.96 19.97 23.78
CA SER A 478 10.81 19.10 24.60
C SER A 478 10.96 17.74 23.96
N LYS A 479 12.19 17.22 23.96
CA LYS A 479 12.48 15.83 23.57
C LYS A 479 11.75 14.80 24.45
N ASP A 480 11.41 15.19 25.68
CA ASP A 480 10.70 14.31 26.62
C ASP A 480 9.27 14.02 26.15
N TYR A 481 8.73 14.82 25.22
CA TYR A 481 7.50 14.51 24.50
C TYR A 481 7.82 13.51 23.39
N PHE A 482 7.78 12.21 23.70
CA PHE A 482 8.17 11.17 22.76
C PHE A 482 7.09 10.89 21.73
N THR A 483 6.90 11.81 20.79
CA THR A 483 5.92 11.71 19.71
C THR A 483 6.46 12.19 18.37
N VAL A 484 5.95 11.58 17.30
CA VAL A 484 6.12 12.10 15.93
C VAL A 484 5.00 13.07 15.54
N ASN A 485 3.97 13.19 16.38
CA ASN A 485 2.75 13.92 16.06
C ASN A 485 2.93 15.42 16.37
N ILE A 486 2.94 16.23 15.32
CA ILE A 486 2.97 17.69 15.35
C ILE A 486 2.06 18.23 14.25
N LEU A 487 1.36 19.33 14.50
CA LEU A 487 0.53 20.01 13.51
C LEU A 487 1.42 20.77 12.50
N PRO A 488 1.02 20.89 11.23
CA PRO A 488 1.89 21.39 10.17
C PRO A 488 2.02 22.93 10.12
N TYR A 489 1.48 23.65 11.11
CA TYR A 489 1.46 25.11 11.20
C TYR A 489 1.72 25.59 12.63
N ASP A 490 1.95 26.89 12.76
CA ASP A 490 2.13 27.57 14.04
C ASP A 490 0.80 27.73 14.79
N PHE A 491 0.87 27.76 16.11
CA PHE A 491 -0.26 28.19 16.92
C PHE A 491 -0.47 29.69 16.75
N ASN A 492 -1.62 30.06 16.18
CA ASN A 492 -1.97 31.43 15.83
C ASN A 492 -3.38 31.77 16.34
N LEU A 493 -3.47 32.67 17.33
CA LEU A 493 -4.73 33.10 17.92
C LEU A 493 -5.56 34.03 17.03
N GLU A 494 -4.96 34.61 15.98
CA GLU A 494 -5.63 35.53 15.06
C GLU A 494 -6.18 34.83 13.80
N ALA A 495 -5.90 33.53 13.63
CA ALA A 495 -6.33 32.76 12.50
C ALA A 495 -7.87 32.66 12.42
N LYS A 496 -8.41 32.73 11.20
CA LYS A 496 -9.86 32.74 10.93
C LYS A 496 -10.21 31.67 9.90
N CYS A 497 -11.46 31.19 9.96
CA CYS A 497 -11.98 30.19 9.03
C CYS A 497 -13.40 30.51 8.50
N PRO A 498 -13.63 31.71 7.92
CA PRO A 498 -14.96 32.10 7.46
C PRO A 498 -15.52 31.22 6.33
N GLN A 499 -14.68 30.74 5.39
CA GLN A 499 -15.15 29.86 4.32
C GLN A 499 -15.56 28.50 4.89
N TRP A 500 -14.83 27.98 5.88
CA TRP A 500 -15.20 26.77 6.59
C TRP A 500 -16.55 26.88 7.29
N LEU A 501 -16.78 27.98 8.02
CA LEU A 501 -18.06 28.22 8.70
C LEU A 501 -19.21 28.35 7.71
N HIS A 502 -18.98 29.02 6.57
CA HIS A 502 -19.96 29.09 5.48
C HIS A 502 -20.28 27.70 4.93
N PHE A 503 -19.26 26.93 4.57
CA PHE A 503 -19.40 25.56 4.05
C PHE A 503 -20.20 24.67 5.02
N LEU A 504 -19.88 24.73 6.31
CA LEU A 504 -20.61 23.97 7.34
C LEU A 504 -22.08 24.40 7.43
N SER A 505 -22.35 25.71 7.37
CA SER A 505 -23.72 26.22 7.37
C SER A 505 -24.51 25.75 6.14
N GLU A 506 -23.88 25.65 4.97
CA GLU A 506 -24.54 25.16 3.76
C GLU A 506 -24.81 23.66 3.84
N VAL A 507 -23.79 22.86 4.19
CA VAL A 507 -23.87 21.40 4.21
C VAL A 507 -24.81 20.87 5.31
N PHE A 508 -24.93 21.60 6.41
CA PHE A 508 -25.81 21.26 7.53
C PHE A 508 -27.04 22.16 7.63
N GLU A 509 -27.40 22.89 6.56
CA GLU A 509 -28.65 23.66 6.51
C GLU A 509 -28.82 24.68 7.67
N GLY A 510 -27.71 25.19 8.21
CA GLY A 510 -27.68 26.07 9.38
C GLY A 510 -27.91 25.37 10.73
N ASP A 511 -27.91 24.03 10.78
CA ASP A 511 -28.07 23.26 12.01
C ASP A 511 -26.84 23.39 12.93
N GLY A 512 -27.00 24.24 13.96
CA GLY A 512 -25.96 24.49 14.94
C GLY A 512 -25.56 23.27 15.77
N GLN A 513 -26.43 22.27 15.98
CA GLN A 513 -26.08 21.07 16.75
C GLN A 513 -25.16 20.16 15.94
N ARG A 514 -25.46 19.94 14.65
CA ARG A 514 -24.58 19.17 13.74
C ARG A 514 -23.22 19.86 13.58
N ILE A 515 -23.20 21.19 13.44
CA ILE A 515 -21.97 21.98 13.41
C ILE A 515 -21.17 21.86 14.71
N ALA A 516 -21.84 21.93 15.87
CA ALA A 516 -21.19 21.77 17.17
C ALA A 516 -20.58 20.37 17.35
N LEU A 517 -21.25 19.31 16.90
CA LEU A 517 -20.71 17.96 16.89
C LEU A 517 -19.45 17.84 16.01
N VAL A 518 -19.45 18.45 14.81
CA VAL A 518 -18.25 18.47 13.94
C VAL A 518 -17.10 19.22 14.60
N GLN A 519 -17.39 20.35 15.26
CA GLN A 519 -16.38 21.14 15.98
C GLN A 519 -15.73 20.33 17.11
N GLU A 520 -16.53 19.65 17.92
CA GLU A 520 -16.05 18.76 18.98
C GLU A 520 -15.26 17.59 18.42
N TRP A 521 -15.70 17.02 17.29
CA TRP A 521 -15.01 15.92 16.64
C TRP A 521 -13.64 16.34 16.09
N PHE A 522 -13.53 17.49 15.43
CA PHE A 522 -12.25 18.03 15.00
C PHE A 522 -11.35 18.31 16.20
N GLY A 523 -11.88 18.91 17.27
CA GLY A 523 -11.12 19.14 18.50
C GLY A 523 -10.59 17.85 19.12
N TYR A 524 -11.46 16.82 19.20
CA TYR A 524 -11.08 15.49 19.66
C TYR A 524 -9.97 14.88 18.79
N MET A 525 -9.99 15.09 17.47
CA MET A 525 -8.95 14.58 16.56
C MET A 525 -7.58 15.25 16.71
N LEU A 526 -7.51 16.47 17.28
CA LEU A 526 -6.26 17.17 17.57
C LEU A 526 -5.65 16.78 18.91
N SER A 527 -6.50 16.44 19.90
CA SER A 527 -6.05 16.00 21.21
C SER A 527 -5.33 14.64 21.12
N PRO A 528 -4.42 14.28 22.02
CA PRO A 528 -3.98 12.89 22.19
C PRO A 528 -4.97 12.03 23.02
N ASP A 529 -6.00 12.65 23.60
CA ASP A 529 -6.97 11.98 24.48
C ASP A 529 -7.93 11.07 23.70
N ASN A 530 -8.14 9.85 24.21
CA ASN A 530 -9.02 8.83 23.64
C ASN A 530 -10.15 8.38 24.58
N ARG A 531 -10.34 9.05 25.73
CA ARG A 531 -11.26 8.61 26.81
C ARG A 531 -12.73 8.48 26.39
N HIS A 532 -13.15 9.21 25.35
CA HIS A 532 -14.56 9.19 24.92
C HIS A 532 -14.94 7.91 24.17
N GLN A 533 -13.97 7.17 23.62
CA GLN A 533 -14.18 5.88 22.97
C GLN A 533 -15.29 5.89 21.90
N LYS A 534 -15.30 6.93 21.05
CA LYS A 534 -16.29 7.14 19.98
C LYS A 534 -15.73 6.91 18.58
N VAL A 535 -16.64 6.54 17.67
CA VAL A 535 -16.44 6.43 16.22
C VAL A 535 -17.46 7.33 15.54
N MET A 536 -17.02 8.16 14.59
CA MET A 536 -17.94 8.99 13.81
C MET A 536 -18.36 8.25 12.54
N LEU A 537 -19.66 8.23 12.27
CA LEU A 537 -20.25 7.72 11.04
C LEU A 537 -20.97 8.87 10.32
N MET A 538 -20.36 9.34 9.24
CA MET A 538 -20.92 10.34 8.33
C MET A 538 -21.76 9.64 7.24
N VAL A 539 -23.07 9.89 7.20
CA VAL A 539 -24.01 9.19 6.31
C VAL A 539 -24.81 10.19 5.50
N GLY A 540 -24.98 9.92 4.21
CA GLY A 540 -25.85 10.73 3.34
C GLY A 540 -25.49 10.54 1.87
N PRO A 541 -26.11 11.26 0.93
CA PRO A 541 -25.97 11.01 -0.51
C PRO A 541 -24.54 11.25 -1.03
N THR A 542 -24.26 10.82 -2.25
CA THR A 542 -22.99 11.18 -2.93
C THR A 542 -22.89 12.69 -3.10
N ARG A 543 -21.65 13.21 -3.14
CA ARG A 543 -21.37 14.66 -3.28
C ARG A 543 -22.04 15.53 -2.19
N SER A 544 -22.14 15.03 -0.96
CA SER A 544 -22.74 15.76 0.18
C SER A 544 -21.73 16.50 1.08
N GLY A 545 -20.47 16.63 0.66
CA GLY A 545 -19.42 17.28 1.47
C GLY A 545 -18.64 16.36 2.43
N LYS A 546 -19.05 15.10 2.65
CA LYS A 546 -18.32 14.12 3.50
C LYS A 546 -16.82 14.00 3.15
N GLY A 547 -16.51 13.82 1.86
CA GLY A 547 -15.13 13.71 1.38
C GLY A 547 -14.35 15.03 1.49
N THR A 548 -15.03 16.18 1.46
CA THR A 548 -14.40 17.49 1.70
C THR A 548 -14.02 17.64 3.16
N ILE A 549 -14.91 17.27 4.09
CA ILE A 549 -14.61 17.24 5.53
C ILE A 549 -13.44 16.30 5.83
N GLY A 550 -13.40 15.10 5.23
CA GLY A 550 -12.29 14.16 5.42
C GLY A 550 -10.94 14.68 4.92
N ARG A 551 -10.91 15.36 3.76
CA ARG A 551 -9.70 15.99 3.23
C ARG A 551 -9.24 17.16 4.09
N LEU A 552 -10.18 17.99 4.55
CA LEU A 552 -9.86 19.10 5.43
C LEU A 552 -9.34 18.63 6.79
N LEU A 553 -9.90 17.54 7.33
CA LEU A 553 -9.39 16.93 8.54
C LEU A 553 -7.92 16.52 8.38
N LYS A 554 -7.55 15.93 7.23
CA LYS A 554 -6.13 15.62 6.90
C LYS A 554 -5.27 16.88 6.85
N ALA A 555 -5.74 17.97 6.25
CA ALA A 555 -4.98 19.22 6.18
C ALA A 555 -4.78 19.85 7.57
N VAL A 556 -5.82 19.85 8.40
CA VAL A 556 -5.77 20.38 9.77
C VAL A 556 -4.83 19.54 10.63
N VAL A 557 -4.96 18.21 10.65
CA VAL A 557 -4.08 17.38 11.51
C VAL A 557 -2.70 17.16 10.92
N GLY A 558 -2.53 17.35 9.61
CA GLY A 558 -1.30 17.08 8.88
C GLY A 558 -1.16 15.63 8.41
N PRO A 559 -0.41 15.39 7.32
CA PRO A 559 -0.27 14.07 6.70
C PRO A 559 0.40 13.04 7.62
N TRP A 560 1.25 13.48 8.55
CA TRP A 560 1.92 12.61 9.51
C TRP A 560 0.99 12.08 10.59
N ASN A 561 -0.14 12.73 10.85
CA ASN A 561 -1.10 12.34 11.90
C ASN A 561 -2.33 11.60 11.33
N PHE A 562 -2.46 11.55 10.00
CA PHE A 562 -3.61 11.03 9.29
C PHE A 562 -3.31 9.72 8.55
N SER A 563 -4.26 8.80 8.58
CA SER A 563 -4.33 7.63 7.72
C SER A 563 -5.68 7.60 6.98
N GLY A 564 -5.64 7.21 5.71
CA GLY A 564 -6.82 6.90 4.91
C GLY A 564 -6.85 5.40 4.61
N GLY A 565 -8.03 4.81 4.56
CA GLY A 565 -8.16 3.39 4.24
C GLY A 565 -9.59 2.93 3.98
N GLY A 566 -9.73 1.64 3.69
CA GLY A 566 -11.00 0.93 3.58
C GLY A 566 -11.24 0.02 4.78
N LEU A 567 -12.48 -0.45 4.93
CA LEU A 567 -12.84 -1.38 6.01
C LEU A 567 -12.07 -2.72 5.97
N HIS A 568 -11.68 -3.18 4.78
CA HIS A 568 -10.91 -4.43 4.65
C HIS A 568 -9.45 -4.28 5.10
N ASP A 569 -8.90 -3.06 5.19
CA ASP A 569 -7.53 -2.84 5.60
C ASP A 569 -7.31 -3.21 7.08
N PHE A 570 -8.37 -3.20 7.90
CA PHE A 570 -8.31 -3.71 9.29
C PHE A 570 -7.92 -5.19 9.42
N LEU A 571 -7.93 -5.95 8.32
CA LEU A 571 -7.50 -7.35 8.28
C LEU A 571 -6.00 -7.50 8.01
N SER A 572 -5.27 -6.40 7.80
CA SER A 572 -3.87 -6.35 7.41
C SER A 572 -3.00 -5.86 8.57
N ASP A 573 -2.12 -6.72 9.09
CA ASP A 573 -1.16 -6.35 10.15
C ASP A 573 -0.31 -5.12 9.78
N PRO A 574 0.23 -4.97 8.54
CA PRO A 574 0.92 -3.75 8.13
C PRO A 574 0.08 -2.47 8.23
N PHE A 575 -1.23 -2.56 7.98
CA PHE A 575 -2.12 -1.42 8.13
C PHE A 575 -2.30 -1.08 9.62
N ILE A 576 -2.53 -2.08 10.47
CA ILE A 576 -2.60 -1.89 11.93
C ILE A 576 -1.29 -1.31 12.48
N GLU A 577 -0.13 -1.79 12.04
CA GLU A 577 1.19 -1.23 12.40
C GLU A 577 1.32 0.25 11.98
N SER A 578 0.78 0.63 10.82
CA SER A 578 0.83 2.02 10.37
C SER A 578 0.05 2.97 11.29
N LEU A 579 -0.95 2.46 12.02
CA LEU A 579 -1.83 3.26 12.87
C LEU A 579 -1.19 3.67 14.22
N ARG A 580 -0.07 3.03 14.60
CA ARG A 580 0.66 3.32 15.85
C ARG A 580 0.99 4.80 16.05
N THR A 581 1.30 5.48 14.94
CA THR A 581 1.66 6.91 14.95
C THR A 581 0.61 7.78 14.25
N LYS A 582 -0.58 7.23 13.93
CA LYS A 582 -1.64 7.93 13.20
C LYS A 582 -2.87 8.05 14.10
N PRO A 583 -3.01 9.16 14.86
CA PRO A 583 -4.15 9.39 15.74
C PRO A 583 -5.48 9.57 14.99
N VAL A 584 -5.46 9.84 13.68
CA VAL A 584 -6.68 10.03 12.86
C VAL A 584 -6.75 8.99 11.74
N LEU A 585 -7.86 8.26 11.69
CA LEU A 585 -8.20 7.36 10.59
C LEU A 585 -9.51 7.80 9.93
N PHE A 586 -9.49 8.00 8.61
CA PHE A 586 -10.67 8.29 7.81
C PHE A 586 -10.93 7.19 6.77
N ILE A 587 -12.13 6.63 6.80
CA ILE A 587 -12.58 5.59 5.87
C ILE A 587 -13.56 6.21 4.89
N GLY A 588 -13.09 6.45 3.66
CA GLY A 588 -13.83 7.23 2.65
C GLY A 588 -14.86 6.45 1.82
N ASP A 589 -14.82 5.13 1.84
CA ASP A 589 -15.72 4.26 1.07
C ASP A 589 -16.06 2.98 1.85
N ALA A 590 -17.05 3.08 2.73
CA ALA A 590 -17.60 1.93 3.43
C ALA A 590 -18.70 1.26 2.59
N ASN A 591 -18.33 0.18 1.88
CA ASN A 591 -19.26 -0.63 1.11
C ASN A 591 -20.29 -1.37 1.99
N LYS A 592 -21.54 -1.51 1.51
CA LYS A 592 -22.62 -2.23 2.21
C LYS A 592 -22.37 -3.73 2.41
N ARG A 593 -21.47 -4.36 1.62
CA ARG A 593 -21.30 -5.83 1.56
C ARG A 593 -19.88 -6.24 1.96
N LEU A 594 -19.71 -6.59 3.24
CA LEU A 594 -18.44 -7.08 3.81
C LEU A 594 -18.37 -8.62 3.87
N GLY A 595 -19.47 -9.31 3.59
CA GLY A 595 -19.52 -10.78 3.58
C GLY A 595 -19.09 -11.39 4.91
N ARG A 596 -18.19 -12.37 4.85
CA ARG A 596 -17.71 -13.16 6.01
C ARG A 596 -16.73 -12.42 6.92
N ASP A 597 -16.16 -11.30 6.48
CA ASP A 597 -15.14 -10.57 7.25
C ASP A 597 -15.73 -9.48 8.17
N ALA A 598 -17.04 -9.24 8.10
CA ALA A 598 -17.71 -8.19 8.85
C ALA A 598 -17.48 -8.27 10.37
N GLU A 599 -17.52 -9.49 10.95
CA GLU A 599 -17.31 -9.71 12.38
C GLU A 599 -15.89 -9.35 12.82
N ARG A 600 -14.88 -9.77 12.05
CA ARG A 600 -13.47 -9.48 12.34
C ARG A 600 -13.17 -7.99 12.25
N ILE A 601 -13.68 -7.32 11.22
CA ILE A 601 -13.56 -5.86 11.06
C ILE A 601 -14.23 -5.14 12.22
N THR A 602 -15.43 -5.58 12.60
CA THR A 602 -16.18 -5.06 13.77
C THR A 602 -15.38 -5.22 15.06
N GLU A 603 -14.73 -6.35 15.28
CA GLU A 603 -13.87 -6.59 16.43
C GLU A 603 -12.66 -5.65 16.43
N CYS A 604 -11.98 -5.45 15.30
CA CYS A 604 -10.87 -4.50 15.19
C CYS A 604 -11.31 -3.07 15.53
N ILE A 605 -12.42 -2.58 14.94
CA ILE A 605 -12.96 -1.25 15.24
C ILE A 605 -13.29 -1.13 16.73
N LYS A 606 -13.84 -2.19 17.34
CA LYS A 606 -14.12 -2.22 18.79
C LYS A 606 -12.83 -2.12 19.61
N LYS A 607 -11.78 -2.87 19.29
CA LYS A 607 -10.53 -2.81 20.04
C LYS A 607 -9.88 -1.42 19.95
N ILE A 608 -9.80 -0.86 18.74
CA ILE A 608 -9.23 0.47 18.51
C ILE A 608 -10.03 1.55 19.25
N SER A 609 -11.34 1.62 19.00
CA SER A 609 -12.20 2.62 19.66
C SER A 609 -12.31 2.42 21.18
N GLY A 610 -12.15 1.19 21.67
CA GLY A 610 -12.17 0.85 23.09
C GLY A 610 -10.85 1.10 23.80
N SER A 611 -9.78 1.46 23.08
CA SER A 611 -8.41 1.52 23.63
C SER A 611 -7.95 0.17 24.20
N ASP A 612 -8.37 -0.93 23.57
CA ASP A 612 -7.90 -2.28 23.91
C ASP A 612 -6.60 -2.59 23.16
N ALA A 613 -5.71 -3.36 23.79
CA ALA A 613 -4.47 -3.77 23.15
C ALA A 613 -4.75 -4.70 21.94
N MET A 614 -4.06 -4.43 20.84
CA MET A 614 -4.09 -5.25 19.64
C MET A 614 -2.72 -5.82 19.35
N SER A 615 -2.68 -7.11 19.01
CA SER A 615 -1.45 -7.77 18.56
C SER A 615 -1.39 -7.76 17.05
N PHE A 616 -0.25 -7.36 16.49
CA PHE A 616 -0.01 -7.32 15.05
C PHE A 616 1.45 -7.65 14.74
N SER A 617 1.65 -8.40 13.66
CA SER A 617 2.97 -8.79 13.17
C SER A 617 3.63 -7.63 12.44
N ARG A 618 4.93 -7.46 12.65
CA ARG A 618 5.71 -6.39 12.02
C ARG A 618 6.77 -7.03 11.14
N LYS A 619 6.98 -6.45 9.96
CA LYS A 619 7.92 -7.03 8.99
C LYS A 619 9.34 -6.97 9.57
N TYR A 620 9.96 -8.13 9.77
CA TYR A 620 11.34 -8.30 10.28
C TYR A 620 11.59 -7.73 11.69
N LYS A 621 10.53 -7.59 12.47
CA LYS A 621 10.56 -7.16 13.86
C LYS A 621 9.70 -8.10 14.70
N SER A 622 9.89 -8.05 16.01
CA SER A 622 9.04 -8.79 16.94
C SER A 622 7.57 -8.35 16.83
N THR A 623 6.63 -9.26 17.10
CA THR A 623 5.21 -8.90 17.24
C THR A 623 5.04 -7.94 18.41
N LEU A 624 4.25 -6.87 18.22
CA LEU A 624 3.83 -6.00 19.31
C LEU A 624 2.40 -6.30 19.74
N SER A 625 2.11 -5.93 20.98
CA SER A 625 0.75 -5.85 21.51
C SER A 625 0.59 -4.52 22.24
N GLU A 626 -0.18 -3.61 21.68
CA GLU A 626 -0.36 -2.26 22.23
C GLU A 626 -1.72 -1.65 21.88
N THR A 627 -2.11 -0.63 22.63
CA THR A 627 -3.28 0.20 22.36
C THR A 627 -2.94 1.24 21.29
N LEU A 628 -3.80 1.44 20.31
CA LEU A 628 -3.57 2.43 19.25
C LEU A 628 -4.20 3.79 19.62
N PRO A 629 -3.54 4.92 19.32
CA PRO A 629 -4.07 6.26 19.59
C PRO A 629 -5.20 6.66 18.62
N THR A 630 -5.52 5.80 17.67
CA THR A 630 -6.33 6.11 16.49
C THR A 630 -7.81 6.29 16.80
N ARG A 631 -8.38 7.39 16.31
CA ARG A 631 -9.83 7.63 16.30
C ARG A 631 -10.36 7.53 14.88
N ILE A 632 -11.53 6.90 14.75
CA ILE A 632 -12.05 6.43 13.47
C ILE A 632 -13.22 7.29 13.01
N THR A 633 -13.11 7.83 11.80
CA THR A 633 -14.21 8.44 11.06
C THR A 633 -14.54 7.58 9.85
N VAL A 634 -15.81 7.28 9.65
CA VAL A 634 -16.31 6.50 8.51
C VAL A 634 -17.28 7.34 7.72
N ALA A 635 -17.03 7.50 6.43
CA ALA A 635 -17.96 8.11 5.48
C ALA A 635 -18.63 7.02 4.64
N ALA A 636 -19.95 7.07 4.57
CA ALA A 636 -20.74 6.10 3.81
C ALA A 636 -21.94 6.79 3.13
N ASN A 637 -22.40 6.22 2.03
CA ASN A 637 -23.65 6.68 1.40
C ASN A 637 -24.91 6.19 2.14
N SER A 638 -24.71 5.22 3.02
CA SER A 638 -25.74 4.47 3.73
C SER A 638 -25.05 3.72 4.85
N VAL A 639 -25.74 3.45 5.95
CA VAL A 639 -25.15 2.72 7.07
C VAL A 639 -24.69 1.32 6.63
N PRO A 640 -23.39 1.00 6.77
CA PRO A 640 -22.88 -0.34 6.49
C PRO A 640 -23.42 -1.35 7.52
N ARG A 641 -23.70 -2.60 7.09
CA ARG A 641 -24.26 -3.65 7.98
C ARG A 641 -23.47 -3.90 9.27
N LEU A 642 -22.16 -3.69 9.25
CA LEU A 642 -21.33 -3.90 10.44
C LEU A 642 -21.69 -2.92 11.60
N PHE A 643 -22.35 -1.81 11.27
CA PHE A 643 -22.82 -0.78 12.20
C PHE A 643 -24.32 -0.90 12.49
N ASP A 644 -24.99 -1.88 11.88
CA ASP A 644 -26.43 -2.14 11.92
C ASP A 644 -26.82 -3.15 13.01
N ASP A 645 -25.90 -4.05 13.37
CA ASP A 645 -26.11 -4.95 14.51
C ASP A 645 -26.19 -4.12 15.80
N SER A 646 -27.35 -4.19 16.47
CA SER A 646 -27.71 -3.55 17.75
C SER A 646 -26.75 -3.82 18.94
N GLY A 647 -25.61 -4.48 18.69
CA GLY A 647 -24.55 -4.76 19.63
C GLY A 647 -23.58 -3.59 19.91
N ALA A 648 -22.44 -3.94 20.51
CA ALA A 648 -21.51 -3.04 21.20
C ALA A 648 -20.98 -1.82 20.39
N LEU A 649 -21.02 -1.80 19.05
CA LEU A 649 -20.63 -0.62 18.26
C LEU A 649 -21.67 0.51 18.31
N ALA A 650 -22.96 0.21 18.45
CA ALA A 650 -24.03 1.21 18.43
C ALA A 650 -23.91 2.24 19.56
N SER A 651 -23.31 1.86 20.70
CA SER A 651 -23.05 2.75 21.83
C SER A 651 -21.84 3.67 21.62
N ARG A 652 -20.91 3.29 20.74
CA ARG A 652 -19.69 4.05 20.40
C ARG A 652 -19.88 4.96 19.19
N MET A 653 -20.95 4.77 18.43
CA MET A 653 -21.18 5.49 17.20
C MET A 653 -21.82 6.86 17.42
N LEU A 654 -21.15 7.90 16.89
CA LEU A 654 -21.72 9.22 16.67
C LEU A 654 -22.16 9.28 15.22
N MET A 655 -23.47 9.36 14.98
CA MET A 655 -24.02 9.46 13.64
C MET A 655 -24.07 10.92 13.24
N LEU A 656 -23.64 11.24 12.02
CA LEU A 656 -23.74 12.58 11.46
C LEU A 656 -24.42 12.51 10.09
N PRO A 657 -25.73 12.80 10.02
CA PRO A 657 -26.47 12.74 8.76
C PRO A 657 -26.25 13.99 7.89
N PHE A 658 -26.21 13.75 6.58
CA PHE A 658 -26.12 14.75 5.52
C PHE A 658 -27.33 14.59 4.60
N TYR A 659 -28.06 15.67 4.34
CA TYR A 659 -29.28 15.62 3.53
C TYR A 659 -29.11 16.28 2.15
N ILE A 660 -28.20 17.25 2.02
CA ILE A 660 -27.92 17.92 0.74
C ILE A 660 -26.92 17.13 -0.12
N SER A 661 -27.16 17.12 -1.44
CA SER A 661 -26.20 16.70 -2.46
C SER A 661 -25.88 17.85 -3.40
N TYR A 662 -24.59 18.01 -3.73
CA TYR A 662 -24.07 18.98 -4.69
C TYR A 662 -23.70 18.33 -6.03
N LEU A 663 -24.27 17.15 -6.33
CA LEU A 663 -24.04 16.49 -7.61
C LEU A 663 -24.49 17.41 -8.78
N GLY A 664 -23.59 17.67 -9.72
CA GLY A 664 -23.83 18.60 -10.85
C GLY A 664 -23.70 20.08 -10.49
N LYS A 665 -23.33 20.40 -9.25
CA LYS A 665 -23.06 21.77 -8.75
C LYS A 665 -21.76 21.79 -7.95
N GLU A 666 -20.82 20.91 -8.28
CA GLU A 666 -19.56 20.80 -7.56
C GLU A 666 -18.68 22.04 -7.76
N ASP A 667 -18.22 22.62 -6.66
CA ASP A 667 -17.12 23.59 -6.66
C ASP A 667 -15.78 22.83 -6.56
N LEU A 668 -15.00 22.88 -7.64
CA LEU A 668 -13.74 22.15 -7.76
C LEU A 668 -12.61 22.78 -6.95
N ASP A 669 -12.67 24.10 -6.71
CA ASP A 669 -11.63 24.88 -6.03
C ASP A 669 -11.93 25.09 -4.54
N LEU A 670 -13.13 24.70 -4.08
CA LEU A 670 -13.55 24.81 -2.67
C LEU A 670 -12.54 24.21 -1.70
N SER A 671 -11.88 23.11 -2.09
CA SER A 671 -10.99 22.39 -1.19
C SER A 671 -9.72 23.18 -0.91
N ASP A 672 -9.12 23.77 -1.93
CA ASP A 672 -7.92 24.61 -1.80
C ASP A 672 -8.22 25.85 -0.95
N ARG A 673 -9.41 26.46 -1.15
CA ARG A 673 -9.87 27.60 -0.34
C ARG A 673 -10.06 27.23 1.15
N LEU A 674 -10.59 26.04 1.44
CA LEU A 674 -10.77 25.57 2.81
C LEU A 674 -9.45 25.14 3.46
N GLU A 675 -8.56 24.49 2.72
CA GLU A 675 -7.25 24.06 3.21
C GLU A 675 -6.37 25.25 3.60
N ALA A 676 -6.51 26.38 2.90
CA ALA A 676 -5.87 27.65 3.28
C ALA A 676 -6.32 28.20 4.65
N GLU A 677 -7.47 27.74 5.18
CA GLU A 677 -7.98 28.13 6.51
C GLU A 677 -7.61 27.12 7.61
N ALA A 678 -6.72 26.16 7.37
CA ALA A 678 -6.40 25.06 8.30
C ALA A 678 -6.04 25.55 9.72
N GLU A 679 -5.25 26.61 9.86
CA GLU A 679 -4.93 27.23 11.16
C GLU A 679 -6.18 27.73 11.90
N GLY A 680 -7.05 28.43 11.18
CA GLY A 680 -8.31 28.96 11.74
C GLY A 680 -9.28 27.85 12.10
N ILE A 681 -9.29 26.75 11.34
CA ILE A 681 -10.10 25.57 11.63
C ILE A 681 -9.56 24.85 12.86
N ALA A 682 -8.24 24.80 13.05
CA ALA A 682 -7.63 24.24 14.26
C ALA A 682 -8.05 25.03 15.51
N LEU A 683 -7.99 26.36 15.45
CA LEU A 683 -8.44 27.20 16.56
C LEU A 683 -9.93 27.03 16.84
N TRP A 684 -10.75 26.97 15.79
CA TRP A 684 -12.18 26.65 15.89
C TRP A 684 -12.41 25.26 16.52
N ALA A 685 -11.61 24.27 16.16
CA ALA A 685 -11.68 22.92 16.71
C ALA A 685 -11.29 22.87 18.21
N LEU A 686 -10.28 23.63 18.63
CA LEU A 686 -9.89 23.74 20.05
C LEU A 686 -11.01 24.28 20.92
N GLN A 687 -11.82 25.22 20.41
CA GLN A 687 -13.03 25.69 21.10
C GLN A 687 -14.07 24.56 21.27
N GLY A 688 -14.23 23.71 20.26
CA GLY A 688 -15.04 22.50 20.36
C GLY A 688 -14.50 21.52 21.39
N LEU A 689 -13.19 21.28 21.41
CA LEU A 689 -12.54 20.42 22.40
C LEU A 689 -12.76 20.93 23.83
N ALA A 690 -12.62 22.23 24.05
CA ALA A 690 -12.88 22.84 25.36
C ALA A 690 -14.32 22.61 25.82
N ARG A 691 -15.30 22.76 24.91
CA ARG A 691 -16.71 22.47 25.18
C ARG A 691 -16.94 20.98 25.48
N LEU A 692 -16.35 20.08 24.68
CA LEU A 692 -16.42 18.63 24.89
C LEU A 692 -15.88 18.23 26.26
N ASN A 693 -14.71 18.75 26.63
CA ASN A 693 -14.06 18.47 27.92
C ASN A 693 -14.91 18.97 29.09
N ALA A 694 -15.51 20.15 28.97
CA ALA A 694 -16.40 20.71 29.99
C ALA A 694 -17.71 19.90 30.13
N ALA A 695 -18.29 19.44 29.02
CA ALA A 695 -19.54 18.67 29.03
C ALA A 695 -19.33 17.18 29.40
N GLY A 696 -18.13 16.64 29.17
CA GLY A 696 -17.78 15.24 29.36
C GLY A 696 -18.40 14.28 28.34
N ARG A 697 -19.17 14.80 27.38
CA ARG A 697 -19.84 14.04 26.31
C ARG A 697 -20.02 14.88 25.07
N PHE A 698 -20.04 14.23 23.91
CA PHE A 698 -20.36 14.87 22.65
C PHE A 698 -21.79 15.40 22.63
N THR A 699 -21.97 16.51 21.91
CA THR A 699 -23.26 16.98 21.45
C THR A 699 -23.92 15.87 20.63
N LEU A 700 -25.20 15.61 20.92
CA LEU A 700 -26.01 14.65 20.18
C LEU A 700 -27.08 15.45 19.42
N PRO A 701 -26.89 15.70 18.11
CA PRO A 701 -27.86 16.41 17.32
C PRO A 701 -29.19 15.66 17.24
N ASP A 702 -30.31 16.38 17.26
CA ASP A 702 -31.65 15.80 17.12
C ASP A 702 -31.77 15.00 15.81
N ALA A 703 -31.17 15.51 14.72
CA ALA A 703 -31.06 14.81 13.44
C ALA A 703 -30.33 13.45 13.55
N SER A 704 -29.28 13.39 14.38
CA SER A 704 -28.52 12.15 14.61
C SER A 704 -29.31 11.13 15.43
N VAL A 705 -30.11 11.59 16.40
CA VAL A 705 -31.00 10.75 17.20
C VAL A 705 -32.09 10.17 16.30
N ALA A 706 -32.78 11.01 15.53
CA ALA A 706 -33.84 10.60 14.62
C ALA A 706 -33.35 9.61 13.56
N GLU A 707 -32.19 9.86 12.95
CA GLU A 707 -31.61 8.94 11.96
C GLU A 707 -31.27 7.58 12.61
N LYS A 708 -30.72 7.59 13.83
CA LYS A 708 -30.40 6.36 14.57
C LYS A 708 -31.66 5.57 14.93
N GLU A 709 -32.73 6.24 15.36
CA GLU A 709 -34.04 5.63 15.64
C GLU A 709 -34.63 5.02 14.37
N TYR A 710 -34.67 5.79 13.27
CA TYR A 710 -35.13 5.31 11.96
C TYR A 710 -34.37 4.05 11.51
N LEU A 711 -33.04 4.02 11.64
CA LEU A 711 -32.25 2.86 11.29
C LEU A 711 -32.51 1.66 12.21
N THR A 712 -32.65 1.92 13.52
CA THR A 712 -32.99 0.86 14.49
C THR A 712 -34.33 0.22 14.14
N GLU A 713 -35.32 1.04 13.75
CA GLU A 713 -36.65 0.59 13.33
C GLU A 713 -36.65 -0.10 11.96
N ALA A 714 -35.89 0.42 11.00
CA ALA A 714 -35.85 -0.08 9.62
C ALA A 714 -35.06 -1.39 9.46
N TYR A 715 -34.09 -1.68 10.35
CA TYR A 715 -33.14 -2.78 10.16
C TYR A 715 -33.20 -3.89 11.22
N SER A 716 -34.05 -3.77 12.25
CA SER A 716 -34.29 -4.88 13.18
C SER A 716 -35.75 -5.38 13.14
N PRO A 717 -36.11 -6.23 12.14
CA PRO A 717 -37.41 -6.90 12.12
C PRO A 717 -37.67 -7.73 13.39
N LEU A 718 -36.60 -8.21 14.04
CA LEU A 718 -36.70 -8.96 15.30
C LEU A 718 -36.93 -8.06 16.51
N THR A 719 -36.32 -6.86 16.57
CA THR A 719 -36.66 -5.87 17.60
C THR A 719 -38.09 -5.39 17.40
N ARG A 720 -38.49 -5.09 16.17
CA ARG A 720 -39.86 -4.69 15.84
C ARG A 720 -40.88 -5.78 16.16
N PHE A 721 -40.58 -7.05 15.89
CA PHE A 721 -41.40 -8.16 16.35
C PHE A 721 -41.53 -8.20 17.88
N VAL A 722 -40.43 -8.01 18.62
CA VAL A 722 -40.46 -8.00 20.09
C VAL A 722 -41.28 -6.81 20.61
N ASP A 723 -41.14 -5.62 20.01
CA ASP A 723 -41.84 -4.43 20.46
C ASP A 723 -43.33 -4.42 20.01
N ASP A 724 -43.66 -4.94 18.83
CA ASP A 724 -45.02 -5.02 18.29
C ASP A 724 -45.84 -6.16 18.92
N VAL A 725 -45.19 -7.31 19.21
CA VAL A 725 -45.87 -8.58 19.51
C VAL A 725 -45.53 -9.11 20.89
N CYS A 726 -44.52 -8.58 21.59
CA CYS A 726 -44.19 -9.03 22.93
C CYS A 726 -44.35 -7.93 23.98
N THR A 727 -44.63 -8.33 25.22
CA THR A 727 -44.69 -7.45 26.38
C THR A 727 -43.85 -8.05 27.50
N THR A 728 -43.06 -7.22 28.18
CA THR A 728 -42.24 -7.66 29.30
C THR A 728 -42.96 -7.47 30.63
N GLY A 729 -42.92 -8.47 31.52
CA GLY A 729 -43.59 -8.43 32.82
C GLY A 729 -43.19 -9.60 33.71
N VAL A 730 -43.10 -9.38 35.02
CA VAL A 730 -42.49 -10.32 36.00
C VAL A 730 -43.13 -11.72 36.00
N ASP A 731 -44.43 -11.81 35.73
CA ASP A 731 -45.20 -13.06 35.70
C ASP A 731 -45.37 -13.65 34.29
N GLY A 732 -44.78 -13.01 33.28
CA GLY A 732 -44.94 -13.41 31.89
C GLY A 732 -44.21 -14.70 31.54
N PHE A 733 -44.81 -15.56 30.72
CA PHE A 733 -44.14 -16.70 30.13
C PHE A 733 -44.58 -16.92 28.69
N THR A 734 -43.60 -17.11 27.80
CA THR A 734 -43.82 -17.54 26.40
C THR A 734 -42.88 -18.70 26.11
N SER A 735 -43.41 -19.83 25.63
CA SER A 735 -42.57 -20.94 25.20
C SER A 735 -41.79 -20.59 23.92
N GLY A 736 -40.64 -21.23 23.70
CA GLY A 736 -39.88 -21.02 22.47
C GLY A 736 -40.63 -21.46 21.21
N GLU A 737 -41.65 -22.30 21.34
CA GLU A 737 -42.51 -22.75 20.24
C GLU A 737 -43.59 -21.70 19.92
N GLU A 738 -44.30 -21.19 20.93
CA GLU A 738 -45.27 -20.10 20.76
C GLU A 738 -44.62 -18.84 20.17
N LEU A 739 -43.44 -18.48 20.67
CA LEU A 739 -42.68 -17.33 20.17
C LEU A 739 -42.32 -17.49 18.69
N TYR A 740 -41.91 -18.68 18.28
CA TYR A 740 -41.54 -18.96 16.89
C TYR A 740 -42.76 -18.97 15.97
N THR A 741 -43.89 -19.51 16.44
CA THR A 741 -45.16 -19.49 15.72
C THR A 741 -45.66 -18.06 15.51
N ALA A 742 -45.63 -17.24 16.57
CA ALA A 742 -46.01 -15.84 16.50
C ALA A 742 -45.11 -15.04 15.55
N TYR A 743 -43.79 -15.27 15.62
CA TYR A 743 -42.85 -14.66 14.68
C TYR A 743 -43.13 -15.05 13.23
N SER A 744 -43.34 -16.34 12.98
CA SER A 744 -43.64 -16.85 11.64
C SER A 744 -44.93 -16.25 11.07
N ALA A 745 -45.97 -16.12 11.91
CA ALA A 745 -47.23 -15.49 11.52
C ALA A 745 -47.05 -13.99 11.24
N TRP A 746 -46.29 -13.29 12.08
CA TRP A 746 -45.98 -11.86 11.90
C TRP A 746 -45.22 -11.60 10.58
N VAL A 747 -44.23 -12.44 10.24
CA VAL A 747 -43.50 -12.38 8.96
C VAL A 747 -44.44 -12.60 7.77
N VAL A 748 -45.34 -13.60 7.83
CA VAL A 748 -46.29 -13.92 6.75
C VAL A 748 -47.33 -12.81 6.54
N SER A 749 -47.69 -12.07 7.60
CA SER A 749 -48.67 -10.97 7.54
C SER A 749 -48.21 -9.73 6.77
N GLY A 750 -47.01 -9.74 6.17
CA GLY A 750 -46.54 -8.70 5.25
C GLY A 750 -45.76 -7.55 5.89
N ARG A 751 -45.39 -7.65 7.18
CA ARG A 751 -44.59 -6.63 7.89
C ARG A 751 -43.10 -7.01 7.89
N GLU A 752 -42.42 -6.78 6.77
CA GLU A 752 -40.95 -6.56 6.65
C GLU A 752 -39.97 -7.56 7.34
N GLY A 753 -40.41 -8.78 7.67
CA GLY A 753 -39.59 -9.78 8.37
C GLY A 753 -38.86 -10.76 7.44
N VAL A 754 -37.66 -11.21 7.84
CA VAL A 754 -36.93 -12.31 7.19
C VAL A 754 -37.17 -13.59 7.97
N ALA A 755 -37.53 -14.69 7.29
CA ALA A 755 -37.66 -15.98 7.95
C ALA A 755 -36.30 -16.39 8.57
N VAL A 756 -36.26 -16.60 9.88
CA VAL A 756 -35.07 -17.06 10.60
C VAL A 756 -35.35 -18.39 11.29
N GLU A 757 -34.30 -19.18 11.53
CA GLU A 757 -34.44 -20.42 12.30
C GLU A 757 -34.79 -20.14 13.76
N ARG A 758 -35.54 -21.04 14.41
CA ARG A 758 -35.95 -20.91 15.82
C ARG A 758 -34.79 -20.67 16.78
N LYS A 759 -33.62 -21.28 16.52
CA LYS A 759 -32.43 -21.10 17.36
C LYS A 759 -31.87 -19.67 17.26
N VAL A 760 -31.89 -19.09 16.07
CA VAL A 760 -31.48 -17.71 15.80
C VAL A 760 -32.45 -16.75 16.48
N LEU A 761 -33.76 -16.92 16.26
CA LEU A 761 -34.81 -16.14 16.95
C LEU A 761 -34.63 -16.16 18.47
N THR A 762 -34.41 -17.36 19.04
CA THR A 762 -34.21 -17.52 20.49
C THR A 762 -32.95 -16.81 20.98
N SER A 763 -31.87 -16.79 20.19
CA SER A 763 -30.65 -16.04 20.56
C SER A 763 -30.91 -14.54 20.52
N SER A 764 -31.44 -14.04 19.42
CA SER A 764 -31.71 -12.61 19.22
C SER A 764 -32.68 -12.06 20.26
N VAL A 765 -33.73 -12.80 20.63
CA VAL A 765 -34.67 -12.36 21.67
C VAL A 765 -34.01 -12.30 23.05
N LYS A 766 -33.06 -13.19 23.38
CA LYS A 766 -32.26 -13.06 24.62
C LYS A 766 -31.44 -11.77 24.63
N ASP A 767 -30.83 -11.45 23.49
CA ASP A 767 -29.95 -10.29 23.36
C ASP A 767 -30.77 -8.99 23.43
N ILE A 768 -31.89 -8.92 22.70
CA ILE A 768 -32.82 -7.77 22.67
C ILE A 768 -33.46 -7.52 24.04
N THR A 769 -33.83 -8.58 24.76
CA THR A 769 -34.49 -8.48 26.08
C THR A 769 -33.51 -8.49 27.26
N SER A 770 -32.21 -8.49 26.98
CA SER A 770 -31.17 -8.38 28.00
C SER A 770 -31.35 -7.09 28.80
N GLY A 771 -31.32 -7.20 30.13
CA GLY A 771 -31.58 -6.07 31.03
C GLY A 771 -33.07 -5.72 31.24
N ARG A 772 -34.01 -6.29 30.47
CA ARG A 772 -35.47 -6.06 30.62
C ARG A 772 -36.16 -7.02 31.60
N GLY A 773 -35.40 -7.72 32.46
CA GLY A 773 -35.95 -8.69 33.42
C GLY A 773 -36.35 -10.05 32.83
N VAL A 774 -36.08 -10.30 31.55
CA VAL A 774 -36.43 -11.53 30.84
C VAL A 774 -35.33 -12.59 30.98
N ARG A 775 -35.70 -13.86 31.18
CA ARG A 775 -34.77 -14.99 31.33
C ARG A 775 -35.24 -16.22 30.54
N HIS A 776 -34.36 -16.75 29.68
CA HIS A 776 -34.62 -17.98 28.96
C HIS A 776 -34.24 -19.22 29.79
N ARG A 777 -35.24 -20.01 30.23
CA ARG A 777 -35.04 -21.19 31.07
C ARG A 777 -36.09 -22.26 30.85
N ARG A 778 -35.88 -23.45 31.41
CA ARG A 778 -36.92 -24.49 31.49
C ARG A 778 -37.89 -24.17 32.63
N VAL A 779 -39.19 -24.21 32.32
CA VAL A 779 -40.28 -24.05 33.29
C VAL A 779 -41.24 -25.22 33.15
N ARG A 780 -41.95 -25.58 34.24
CA ARG A 780 -42.95 -26.64 34.23
C ARG A 780 -44.31 -26.06 33.88
N VAL A 781 -44.88 -26.46 32.74
CA VAL A 781 -46.19 -26.02 32.24
C VAL A 781 -47.02 -27.26 31.95
N GLY A 782 -48.23 -27.36 32.52
CA GLY A 782 -49.12 -28.51 32.31
C GLY A 782 -48.50 -29.88 32.66
N GLY A 783 -47.55 -29.94 33.61
CA GLY A 783 -46.86 -31.16 34.02
C GLY A 783 -45.57 -31.47 33.23
N ALA A 784 -45.37 -30.89 32.04
CA ALA A 784 -44.19 -31.06 31.19
C ALA A 784 -43.15 -29.94 31.39
N ARG A 785 -41.87 -30.22 31.10
CA ARG A 785 -40.77 -29.21 31.16
C ARG A 785 -40.56 -28.59 29.78
N VAL A 786 -40.84 -27.30 29.64
CA VAL A 786 -40.77 -26.57 28.36
C VAL A 786 -39.70 -25.48 28.45
N TRP A 787 -38.93 -25.29 27.38
CA TRP A 787 -38.00 -24.16 27.24
C TRP A 787 -38.76 -22.92 26.78
N GLY A 788 -38.53 -21.78 27.43
CA GLY A 788 -39.17 -20.52 27.08
C GLY A 788 -38.56 -19.34 27.80
N PHE A 789 -39.16 -18.18 27.61
CA PHE A 789 -38.77 -16.91 28.22
C PHE A 789 -39.71 -16.59 29.38
N VAL A 790 -39.16 -16.54 30.60
CA VAL A 790 -39.83 -15.97 31.77
C VAL A 790 -39.59 -14.48 31.76
N GLY A 791 -40.61 -13.68 32.03
CA GLY A 791 -40.57 -12.23 31.92
C GLY A 791 -41.19 -11.69 30.63
N LEU A 792 -41.71 -12.56 29.74
CA LEU A 792 -42.15 -12.20 28.38
C LEU A 792 -43.50 -12.87 28.04
N THR A 793 -44.46 -12.10 27.53
CA THR A 793 -45.75 -12.58 27.00
C THR A 793 -45.96 -12.09 25.57
N LEU A 794 -46.69 -12.84 24.75
CA LEU A 794 -47.17 -12.37 23.45
C LEU A 794 -48.39 -11.46 23.64
N ALA A 795 -48.38 -10.29 23.02
CA ALA A 795 -49.53 -9.41 22.92
C ALA A 795 -50.60 -10.05 22.03
N THR A 796 -51.86 -10.05 22.46
CA THR A 796 -52.98 -10.51 21.64
C THR A 796 -53.12 -9.62 20.42
N VAL A 797 -52.88 -10.17 19.23
CA VAL A 797 -53.18 -9.51 17.95
C VAL A 797 -54.69 -9.27 17.90
N PRO A 798 -55.19 -8.04 17.67
CA PRO A 798 -56.60 -7.82 17.39
C PRO A 798 -56.95 -8.63 16.12
N ASN A 799 -57.88 -9.57 16.23
CA ASN A 799 -58.44 -10.24 15.06
C ASN A 799 -59.18 -9.19 14.22
N GLU A 800 -58.66 -8.85 13.04
CA GLU A 800 -59.44 -8.32 11.92
C GLU A 800 -59.65 -9.41 10.87
#